data_AF-S3BKJ2-F1
#
_entry.id   AF-S3BKJ2-F1
#
_cell.length_a   1.000
_cell.length_b   1.000
_cell.length_c   1.000
_cell.angle_alpha   90.00
_cell.angle_beta   90.00
_cell.angle_gamma   90.00
#
_symmetry.space_group_name_H-M   'P 1'
#
loop_
_entity.id
_entity.type
_entity.pdbx_description
1 polymer ?
#
loop_
_entity_poly.entity_id
_entity_poly.type
_entity_poly.pdbx_seq_one_letter_code
_entity_poly.pdbx_strand_id
1 'polypeptide(L)'
;MKPNKKKTPSKNPIKPTPTVSEEGNSSMKLLASVLLIAYGYVTVLTPNWMAFDSNATKFYTFAILNLIVVGLVFFIKEFRERTQLLFGFFTNKIGIAYCLIMVLALLSFTKAIDIEEAILHFFKIFTAFSAAWMVSALVIYNKKSLVHLAVAMTILLCYDFLVTLDGVKGIIKGISADYNIKGSYSNKNILASAMFIKIPFAIWLFYFQKNTLRIIGGIGVLVGTLAIFFMSTRAFYLATILTTLIFITYGAIDYFILKRRETGVKVLMHVGLVVLAFGIFSFVQNYLYPQQVRQSTSFGARLAEVANQENTSNNLRKTAWVITTTDMIPNDPLLGVGIGNWKVRFLQYENSYSPHYIYMYKNHNDFLELTAEAGIFAGLAFLAIFLLTAYYFLRGTYKNKNPEQEQWFFLPLFGLFAYSFDAFFNFPQDRPEIQALFGIYVGIAVGLAVLYFSKKKAEERKLPMSVVGFIGSVAVVAMVLNVVVERMYFDSSKIQRMVKEEQQGVRPTKSPSDYLIRNYPRIPNLTAVAEPVDVEKARYLIDEKKFDEARKVLASIHYHPYDARPEYFTAVSYFMEENKNNDSIYKYAHKARMIKPNFFGNLNLETFALNNMGKEQESIHLLKQYLGLEKDSVQKPQPKWKTILKNRFHVDVDRDALRGNRSEVQAWNSLAYLQEKNNLIADARATLDSAIVYLPDNKDIINNRNKIISRMQVEQFAPLYTQAMQLYLQQRYAEAIPIFTKFLEKVPAHIDGLRYRAISYYNTQQYQKAINDMAEMESLGVPVDAVLNNYRASCYYMLGDKANAKVFFQKAASEGNADAQRNLNTLSF
;
A
#
# COMPACT_ATOMS: atom_id res chain seq x y z
N MET A 1 -36.47 84.44 -22.10
CA MET A 1 -36.13 84.31 -20.66
C MET A 1 -36.68 82.99 -20.12
N LYS A 2 -36.03 82.49 -19.07
CA LYS A 2 -35.83 81.08 -18.67
C LYS A 2 -37.07 80.30 -18.15
N PRO A 3 -36.98 78.95 -18.07
CA PRO A 3 -38.09 78.05 -17.81
C PRO A 3 -38.30 77.72 -16.32
N ASN A 4 -39.52 77.30 -16.01
CA ASN A 4 -40.01 76.99 -14.67
C ASN A 4 -39.62 75.55 -14.26
N LYS A 5 -38.76 75.39 -13.24
CA LYS A 5 -38.32 74.09 -12.71
C LYS A 5 -39.32 73.56 -11.67
N LYS A 6 -39.91 72.40 -11.94
CA LYS A 6 -40.62 71.57 -10.97
C LYS A 6 -39.65 70.97 -9.94
N LYS A 7 -40.10 70.95 -8.69
CA LYS A 7 -39.43 70.45 -7.47
C LYS A 7 -39.20 68.93 -7.54
N THR A 8 -37.98 68.50 -7.21
CA THR A 8 -37.63 67.15 -6.75
C THR A 8 -37.42 67.18 -5.22
N PRO A 9 -37.99 66.25 -4.43
CA PRO A 9 -37.68 66.15 -3.01
C PRO A 9 -36.31 65.49 -2.79
N SER A 10 -35.55 66.02 -1.84
CA SER A 10 -34.24 65.53 -1.40
C SER A 10 -34.33 64.09 -0.88
N LYS A 11 -33.55 63.18 -1.49
CA LYS A 11 -33.19 61.92 -0.84
C LYS A 11 -32.21 62.21 0.30
N ASN A 12 -32.67 62.03 1.53
CA ASN A 12 -31.81 61.97 2.70
C ASN A 12 -30.73 60.88 2.50
N PRO A 13 -29.49 61.10 2.92
CA PRO A 13 -28.49 60.05 2.96
C PRO A 13 -28.92 58.99 3.98
N ILE A 14 -29.00 57.75 3.53
CA ILE A 14 -29.19 56.56 4.37
C ILE A 14 -27.99 56.52 5.33
N LYS A 15 -28.23 56.84 6.61
CA LYS A 15 -27.27 56.59 7.68
C LYS A 15 -26.91 55.10 7.68
N PRO A 16 -25.62 54.73 7.81
CA PRO A 16 -25.25 53.34 8.00
C PRO A 16 -25.86 52.84 9.31
N THR A 17 -26.77 51.87 9.19
CA THR A 17 -27.37 51.14 10.31
C THR A 17 -26.28 50.45 11.12
N PRO A 18 -26.34 50.42 12.46
CA PRO A 18 -25.28 49.84 13.29
C PRO A 18 -25.18 48.34 13.00
N THR A 19 -24.03 47.90 12.52
CA THR A 19 -23.61 46.51 12.57
C THR A 19 -23.57 46.06 14.02
N VAL A 20 -24.06 44.85 14.29
CA VAL A 20 -23.88 44.10 15.54
C VAL A 20 -22.49 44.38 16.09
N SER A 21 -22.41 44.88 17.31
CA SER A 21 -21.21 45.44 17.95
C SER A 21 -19.97 44.57 17.73
N GLU A 22 -18.95 45.15 17.06
CA GLU A 22 -17.59 44.61 16.90
C GLU A 22 -16.78 44.59 18.22
N GLU A 23 -17.43 44.77 19.37
CA GLU A 23 -16.85 44.78 20.72
C GLU A 23 -16.61 43.35 21.24
N GLY A 24 -15.79 42.58 20.53
CA GLY A 24 -15.14 41.41 21.10
C GLY A 24 -13.81 41.82 21.74
N ASN A 25 -13.50 41.29 22.93
CA ASN A 25 -12.24 41.54 23.63
C ASN A 25 -11.04 41.23 22.70
N SER A 26 -10.06 42.13 22.61
CA SER A 26 -8.86 41.97 21.77
C SER A 26 -8.14 40.65 22.05
N SER A 27 -8.03 40.28 23.33
CA SER A 27 -7.44 39.00 23.76
C SER A 27 -8.20 37.79 23.22
N MET A 28 -9.53 37.89 23.11
CA MET A 28 -10.38 36.81 22.60
C MET A 28 -10.32 36.68 21.08
N LYS A 29 -10.18 37.80 20.37
CA LYS A 29 -9.90 37.80 18.91
C LYS A 29 -8.53 37.19 18.60
N LEU A 30 -7.54 37.45 19.46
CA LEU A 30 -6.23 36.80 19.38
C LEU A 30 -6.34 35.29 19.65
N LEU A 31 -7.03 34.89 20.73
CA LEU A 31 -7.27 33.48 21.05
C LEU A 31 -7.90 32.72 19.87
N ALA A 32 -8.95 33.27 19.26
CA ALA A 32 -9.59 32.65 18.10
C ALA A 32 -8.63 32.48 16.91
N SER A 33 -7.72 33.45 16.70
CA SER A 33 -6.69 33.37 15.66
C SER A 33 -5.67 32.28 15.97
N VAL A 34 -5.20 32.18 17.22
CA VAL A 34 -4.25 31.15 17.67
C VAL A 34 -4.86 29.76 17.53
N LEU A 35 -6.10 29.55 17.97
CA LEU A 35 -6.80 28.26 17.87
C LEU A 35 -7.01 27.84 16.41
N LEU A 36 -7.38 28.76 15.51
CA LEU A 36 -7.48 28.48 14.08
C LEU A 36 -6.13 28.06 13.47
N ILE A 37 -5.04 28.74 13.83
CA ILE A 37 -3.69 28.38 13.38
C ILE A 37 -3.29 27.01 13.95
N ALA A 38 -3.61 26.71 15.20
CA ALA A 38 -3.30 25.44 15.83
C ALA A 38 -3.88 24.24 15.06
N TYR A 39 -5.11 24.36 14.52
CA TYR A 39 -5.70 23.33 13.67
C TYR A 39 -4.86 23.05 12.40
N GLY A 40 -4.18 24.05 11.84
CA GLY A 40 -3.32 23.85 10.67
C GLY A 40 -1.95 23.27 10.98
N TYR A 41 -1.47 23.44 12.21
CA TYR A 41 -0.09 23.15 12.60
C TYR A 41 0.06 21.89 13.45
N VAL A 42 -0.93 21.54 14.28
CA VAL A 42 -0.80 20.48 15.28
C VAL A 42 -0.38 19.15 14.64
N THR A 43 -1.01 18.76 13.54
CA THR A 43 -0.74 17.49 12.86
C THR A 43 0.58 17.48 12.09
N VAL A 44 1.09 18.65 11.68
CA VAL A 44 2.35 18.78 10.91
C VAL A 44 3.55 18.82 11.84
N LEU A 45 3.42 19.49 12.99
CA LEU A 45 4.46 19.62 14.01
C LEU A 45 4.53 18.43 14.97
N THR A 46 3.48 17.60 15.04
CA THR A 46 3.50 16.40 15.88
C THR A 46 4.49 15.38 15.33
N PRO A 47 5.55 15.02 16.09
CA PRO A 47 6.51 14.01 15.66
C PRO A 47 5.92 12.59 15.79
N ASN A 48 6.58 11.58 15.22
CA ASN A 48 6.06 10.21 15.17
C ASN A 48 5.93 9.52 16.56
N TRP A 49 6.69 9.93 17.59
CA TRP A 49 6.69 9.30 18.92
C TRP A 49 6.80 7.76 18.92
N MET A 50 7.63 7.21 18.02
CA MET A 50 7.88 5.78 17.88
C MET A 50 6.66 4.94 17.47
N ALA A 51 5.61 5.54 16.93
CA ALA A 51 4.51 4.80 16.31
C ALA A 51 4.95 4.14 14.99
N PHE A 52 4.30 3.04 14.60
CA PHE A 52 4.52 2.38 13.31
C PHE A 52 4.19 3.32 12.13
N ASP A 53 3.05 4.00 12.20
CA ASP A 53 2.67 5.08 11.26
C ASP A 53 2.49 6.38 12.07
N SER A 54 3.02 7.48 11.53
CA SER A 54 2.85 8.82 12.13
C SER A 54 1.38 9.26 12.25
N ASN A 55 0.49 8.65 11.46
CA ASN A 55 -0.95 8.85 11.54
C ASN A 55 -1.50 8.70 12.97
N ALA A 56 -1.09 7.66 13.70
CA ALA A 56 -1.67 7.37 15.02
C ALA A 56 -1.38 8.49 16.02
N THR A 57 -0.14 8.96 16.05
CA THR A 57 0.28 10.07 16.91
C THR A 57 -0.43 11.37 16.56
N LYS A 58 -0.61 11.64 15.27
CA LYS A 58 -1.21 12.87 14.76
C LYS A 58 -2.72 12.92 14.96
N PHE A 59 -3.44 11.80 14.80
CA PHE A 59 -4.85 11.73 15.16
C PHE A 59 -5.04 11.93 16.67
N TYR A 60 -4.17 11.35 17.49
CA TYR A 60 -4.21 11.53 18.95
C TYR A 60 -4.04 12.99 19.37
N THR A 61 -3.03 13.70 18.84
CA THR A 61 -2.85 15.14 19.16
C THR A 61 -3.94 16.02 18.56
N PHE A 62 -4.51 15.64 17.41
CA PHE A 62 -5.64 16.32 16.80
C PHE A 62 -6.93 16.18 17.65
N ALA A 63 -7.20 14.99 18.18
CA ALA A 63 -8.29 14.76 19.11
C ALA A 63 -8.13 15.55 20.41
N ILE A 64 -6.90 15.65 20.95
CA ILE A 64 -6.59 16.49 22.11
C ILE A 64 -6.88 17.97 21.81
N LEU A 65 -6.48 18.48 20.64
CA LEU A 65 -6.78 19.86 20.25
C LEU A 65 -8.29 20.10 20.20
N ASN A 66 -9.07 19.19 19.60
CA ASN A 66 -10.53 19.27 19.58
C ASN A 66 -11.11 19.34 21.00
N LEU A 67 -10.64 18.49 21.93
CA LEU A 67 -11.07 18.49 23.32
C LEU A 67 -10.79 19.84 24.00
N ILE A 68 -9.57 20.39 23.81
CA ILE A 68 -9.20 21.69 24.36
C ILE A 68 -10.10 22.78 23.80
N VAL A 69 -10.31 22.83 22.48
CA VAL A 69 -11.12 23.88 21.84
C VAL A 69 -12.59 23.79 22.25
N VAL A 70 -13.18 22.58 22.29
CA VAL A 70 -14.55 22.38 22.79
C VAL A 70 -14.67 22.85 24.23
N GLY A 71 -13.71 22.50 25.10
CA GLY A 71 -13.65 23.00 26.47
C GLY A 71 -13.64 24.52 26.52
N LEU A 72 -12.73 25.17 25.79
CA LEU A 72 -12.64 26.64 25.77
C LEU A 72 -13.93 27.30 25.25
N VAL A 73 -14.49 26.80 24.16
CA VAL A 73 -15.70 27.34 23.52
C VAL A 73 -16.94 27.20 24.42
N PHE A 74 -17.06 26.10 25.17
CA PHE A 74 -18.21 25.88 26.05
C PHE A 74 -18.02 26.36 27.50
N PHE A 75 -16.79 26.60 27.98
CA PHE A 75 -16.54 27.09 29.34
C PHE A 75 -16.29 28.61 29.41
N ILE A 76 -15.75 29.24 28.36
CA ILE A 76 -15.55 30.69 28.34
C ILE A 76 -16.89 31.40 28.11
N LYS A 77 -17.24 32.29 29.03
CA LYS A 77 -18.51 33.04 29.04
C LYS A 77 -18.83 33.71 27.70
N GLU A 78 -17.86 34.40 27.10
CA GLU A 78 -18.03 35.16 25.85
C GLU A 78 -18.39 34.29 24.63
N PHE A 79 -17.92 33.04 24.59
CA PHE A 79 -18.32 32.07 23.56
C PHE A 79 -19.64 31.40 23.91
N ARG A 80 -19.76 30.91 25.15
CA ARG A 80 -20.89 30.11 25.62
C ARG A 80 -22.24 30.83 25.51
N GLU A 81 -22.26 32.15 25.71
CA GLU A 81 -23.49 32.94 25.67
C GLU A 81 -24.00 33.25 24.24
N ARG A 82 -23.24 32.88 23.20
CA ARG A 82 -23.57 33.14 21.79
C ARG A 82 -24.12 31.88 21.12
N THR A 83 -25.44 31.70 21.12
CA THR A 83 -26.11 30.51 20.54
C THR A 83 -25.77 30.30 19.06
N GLN A 84 -25.76 31.36 18.23
CA GLN A 84 -25.43 31.24 16.80
C GLN A 84 -24.00 30.74 16.55
N LEU A 85 -23.05 31.13 17.43
CA LEU A 85 -21.66 30.70 17.35
C LEU A 85 -21.54 29.20 17.60
N LEU A 86 -22.22 28.67 18.62
CA LEU A 86 -22.15 27.26 18.98
C LEU A 86 -22.90 26.36 18.00
N PHE A 87 -24.07 26.81 17.53
CA PHE A 87 -25.03 25.95 16.83
C PHE A 87 -25.19 26.27 15.34
N GLY A 88 -24.57 27.32 14.83
CA GLY A 88 -24.65 27.72 13.41
C GLY A 88 -24.18 26.62 12.45
N PHE A 89 -23.30 25.72 12.92
CA PHE A 89 -22.89 24.56 12.14
C PHE A 89 -24.09 23.67 11.75
N PHE A 90 -25.04 23.48 12.65
CA PHE A 90 -26.18 22.57 12.46
C PHE A 90 -27.35 23.21 11.68
N THR A 91 -27.30 24.52 11.41
CA THR A 91 -28.44 25.25 10.81
C THR A 91 -28.31 25.47 9.31
N ASN A 92 -27.13 25.26 8.72
CA ASN A 92 -26.85 25.52 7.31
C ASN A 92 -26.72 24.21 6.52
N LYS A 93 -26.96 24.27 5.20
CA LYS A 93 -26.99 23.08 4.34
C LYS A 93 -25.69 22.28 4.31
N ILE A 94 -24.52 22.93 4.39
CA ILE A 94 -23.22 22.24 4.36
C ILE A 94 -23.03 21.45 5.65
N GLY A 95 -23.25 22.10 6.80
CA GLY A 95 -23.11 21.43 8.09
C GLY A 95 -24.17 20.33 8.30
N ILE A 96 -25.40 20.51 7.81
CA ILE A 96 -26.42 19.44 7.80
C ILE A 96 -25.96 18.25 6.95
N ALA A 97 -25.39 18.48 5.76
CA ALA A 97 -24.84 17.40 4.94
C ALA A 97 -23.73 16.65 5.69
N TYR A 98 -22.83 17.35 6.38
CA TYR A 98 -21.79 16.67 7.18
C TYR A 98 -22.38 15.92 8.39
N CYS A 99 -23.40 16.45 9.05
CA CYS A 99 -24.10 15.73 10.12
C CYS A 99 -24.77 14.45 9.61
N LEU A 100 -25.33 14.47 8.40
CA LEU A 100 -25.91 13.30 7.77
C LEU A 100 -24.86 12.19 7.54
N ILE A 101 -23.63 12.55 7.16
CA ILE A 101 -22.52 11.58 7.08
C ILE A 101 -22.27 10.93 8.44
N MET A 102 -22.20 11.72 9.53
CA MET A 102 -21.96 11.18 10.87
C MET A 102 -23.09 10.25 11.34
N VAL A 103 -24.35 10.61 11.07
CA VAL A 103 -25.51 9.76 11.40
C VAL A 103 -25.48 8.46 10.61
N LEU A 104 -25.22 8.52 9.30
CA LEU A 104 -25.16 7.32 8.46
C LEU A 104 -23.96 6.43 8.81
N ALA A 105 -22.80 7.03 9.12
CA ALA A 105 -21.65 6.30 9.63
C ALA A 105 -21.98 5.58 10.95
N LEU A 106 -22.71 6.22 11.88
CA LEU A 106 -23.16 5.57 13.10
C LEU A 106 -24.17 4.43 12.82
N LEU A 107 -25.12 4.64 11.90
CA LEU A 107 -26.09 3.60 11.51
C LEU A 107 -25.41 2.41 10.80
N SER A 108 -24.31 2.65 10.09
CA SER A 108 -23.54 1.61 9.40
C SER A 108 -22.91 0.59 10.35
N PHE A 109 -22.78 0.88 11.64
CA PHE A 109 -22.31 -0.09 12.66
C PHE A 109 -23.15 -1.37 12.67
N THR A 110 -24.44 -1.28 12.31
CA THR A 110 -25.33 -2.44 12.21
C THR A 110 -24.91 -3.46 11.14
N LYS A 111 -24.00 -3.07 10.23
CA LYS A 111 -23.48 -3.88 9.13
C LYS A 111 -22.01 -4.26 9.28
N ALA A 112 -21.29 -3.62 10.20
CA ALA A 112 -19.87 -3.85 10.43
C ALA A 112 -19.62 -5.29 10.91
N ILE A 113 -18.65 -5.96 10.27
CA ILE A 113 -18.16 -7.27 10.72
C ILE A 113 -17.16 -7.07 11.86
N ASP A 114 -16.26 -6.11 11.69
CA ASP A 114 -15.25 -5.72 12.66
C ASP A 114 -15.70 -4.43 13.36
N ILE A 115 -16.18 -4.58 14.59
CA ILE A 115 -16.72 -3.49 15.39
C ILE A 115 -15.59 -2.62 15.95
N GLU A 116 -14.51 -3.20 16.44
CA GLU A 116 -13.34 -2.49 16.94
C GLU A 116 -12.74 -1.59 15.84
N GLU A 117 -12.65 -2.09 14.60
CA GLU A 117 -12.22 -1.29 13.46
C GLU A 117 -13.21 -0.18 13.10
N ALA A 118 -14.51 -0.47 13.17
CA ALA A 118 -15.55 0.54 12.94
C ALA A 118 -15.50 1.68 13.96
N ILE A 119 -15.24 1.36 15.23
CA ILE A 119 -15.05 2.36 16.30
C ILE A 119 -13.87 3.29 15.94
N LEU A 120 -12.71 2.73 15.59
CA LEU A 120 -11.54 3.54 15.21
C LEU A 120 -11.86 4.47 14.03
N HIS A 121 -12.42 3.93 12.95
CA HIS A 121 -12.69 4.72 11.75
C HIS A 121 -13.79 5.76 11.96
N PHE A 122 -14.81 5.47 12.78
CA PHE A 122 -15.79 6.45 13.20
C PHE A 122 -15.14 7.61 13.97
N PHE A 123 -14.22 7.33 14.90
CA PHE A 123 -13.55 8.38 15.66
C PHE A 123 -12.53 9.19 14.84
N LYS A 124 -11.91 8.60 13.82
CA LYS A 124 -11.12 9.34 12.82
C LYS A 124 -11.97 10.36 12.04
N ILE A 125 -13.13 9.96 11.51
CA ILE A 125 -14.03 10.90 10.81
C ILE A 125 -14.67 11.90 11.79
N PHE A 126 -14.98 11.47 13.02
CA PHE A 126 -15.50 12.33 14.07
C PHE A 126 -14.49 13.41 14.46
N THR A 127 -13.19 13.10 14.45
CA THR A 127 -12.12 14.09 14.68
C THR A 127 -12.16 15.21 13.64
N ALA A 128 -12.31 14.87 12.36
CA ALA A 128 -12.42 15.86 11.28
C ALA A 128 -13.75 16.66 11.35
N PHE A 129 -14.85 16.00 11.66
CA PHE A 129 -16.17 16.64 11.88
C PHE A 129 -16.12 17.64 13.03
N SER A 130 -15.53 17.24 14.15
CA SER A 130 -15.38 18.07 15.36
C SER A 130 -14.53 19.30 15.09
N ALA A 131 -13.44 19.13 14.33
CA ALA A 131 -12.61 20.23 13.88
C ALA A 131 -13.39 21.20 12.97
N ALA A 132 -14.18 20.69 12.02
CA ALA A 132 -15.03 21.54 11.17
C ALA A 132 -16.07 22.32 11.99
N TRP A 133 -16.69 21.68 12.98
CA TRP A 133 -17.61 22.34 13.90
C TRP A 133 -16.91 23.45 14.69
N MET A 134 -15.78 23.15 15.32
CA MET A 134 -15.04 24.12 16.13
C MET A 134 -14.45 25.26 15.29
N VAL A 135 -13.87 24.97 14.12
CA VAL A 135 -13.40 26.00 13.19
C VAL A 135 -14.55 26.90 12.77
N SER A 136 -15.75 26.36 12.50
CA SER A 136 -16.90 27.20 12.15
C SER A 136 -17.29 28.16 13.25
N ALA A 137 -17.26 27.72 14.52
CA ALA A 137 -17.52 28.57 15.68
C ALA A 137 -16.49 29.71 15.78
N LEU A 138 -15.21 29.41 15.59
CA LEU A 138 -14.13 30.40 15.60
C LEU A 138 -14.25 31.40 14.44
N VAL A 139 -14.69 30.95 13.25
CA VAL A 139 -14.91 31.81 12.08
C VAL A 139 -16.14 32.70 12.26
N ILE A 140 -17.23 32.18 12.83
CA ILE A 140 -18.42 32.98 13.16
C ILE A 140 -18.06 34.06 14.18
N TYR A 141 -17.22 33.73 15.16
CA TYR A 141 -16.73 34.69 16.14
C TYR A 141 -15.89 35.81 15.52
N ASN A 142 -14.88 35.45 14.72
CA ASN A 142 -13.98 36.42 14.11
C ASN A 142 -13.50 35.97 12.72
N LYS A 143 -14.28 36.24 11.68
CA LYS A 143 -13.89 35.96 10.29
C LYS A 143 -12.57 36.63 9.86
N LYS A 144 -12.16 37.75 10.48
CA LYS A 144 -10.89 38.43 10.16
C LYS A 144 -9.68 37.57 10.56
N SER A 145 -9.82 36.63 11.50
CA SER A 145 -8.78 35.65 11.85
C SER A 145 -8.34 34.77 10.68
N LEU A 146 -9.15 34.66 9.62
CA LEU A 146 -8.79 33.96 8.39
C LEU A 146 -7.58 34.57 7.68
N VAL A 147 -7.32 35.88 7.85
CA VAL A 147 -6.10 36.50 7.32
C VAL A 147 -4.87 35.93 8.03
N HIS A 148 -4.90 35.84 9.36
CA HIS A 148 -3.80 35.26 10.14
C HIS A 148 -3.59 33.78 9.79
N LEU A 149 -4.67 33.03 9.65
CA LEU A 149 -4.62 31.64 9.20
C LEU A 149 -4.00 31.50 7.81
N ALA A 150 -4.40 32.33 6.84
CA ALA A 150 -3.87 32.27 5.48
C ALA A 150 -2.37 32.61 5.43
N VAL A 151 -1.91 33.57 6.23
CA VAL A 151 -0.47 33.87 6.39
C VAL A 151 0.26 32.68 7.00
N ALA A 152 -0.25 32.12 8.10
CA ALA A 152 0.36 30.97 8.75
C ALA A 152 0.44 29.76 7.81
N MET A 153 -0.64 29.43 7.09
CA MET A 153 -0.64 28.32 6.12
C MET A 153 0.33 28.55 4.95
N THR A 154 0.52 29.81 4.53
CA THR A 154 1.52 30.15 3.51
C THR A 154 2.94 29.99 4.04
N ILE A 155 3.20 30.33 5.31
CA ILE A 155 4.50 30.08 5.98
C ILE A 155 4.75 28.57 6.08
N LEU A 156 3.74 27.79 6.46
CA LEU A 156 3.83 26.34 6.53
C LEU A 156 4.10 25.71 5.15
N LEU A 157 3.48 26.24 4.09
CA LEU A 157 3.77 25.86 2.71
C LEU A 157 5.23 26.17 2.31
N CYS A 158 5.78 27.32 2.74
CA CYS A 158 7.19 27.62 2.54
C CYS A 158 8.10 26.63 3.30
N TYR A 159 7.73 26.23 4.52
CA TYR A 159 8.45 25.19 5.27
C TYR A 159 8.44 23.85 4.53
N ASP A 160 7.27 23.40 4.05
CA ASP A 160 7.13 22.16 3.27
C ASP A 160 7.97 22.21 1.96
N PHE A 161 8.08 23.38 1.34
CA PHE A 161 8.97 23.59 0.21
C PHE A 161 10.46 23.45 0.57
N LEU A 162 10.89 23.99 1.72
CA LEU A 162 12.28 23.81 2.18
C LEU A 162 12.62 22.34 2.44
N VAL A 163 11.68 21.58 3.02
CA VAL A 163 11.79 20.12 3.16
C VAL A 163 11.95 19.45 1.79
N THR A 164 11.16 19.90 0.80
CA THR A 164 11.25 19.39 -0.57
C THR A 164 12.62 19.66 -1.18
N LEU A 165 13.14 20.89 -1.00
CA LEU A 165 14.46 21.27 -1.51
C LEU A 165 15.60 20.47 -0.88
N ASP A 166 15.52 20.11 0.40
CA ASP A 166 16.53 19.26 1.04
C ASP A 166 16.57 17.86 0.39
N GLY A 167 15.42 17.28 0.09
CA GLY A 167 15.32 16.04 -0.68
C GLY A 167 15.87 16.16 -2.10
N VAL A 168 15.54 17.26 -2.80
CA VAL A 168 16.06 17.56 -4.14
C VAL A 168 17.58 17.72 -4.14
N LYS A 169 18.14 18.36 -3.11
CA LYS A 169 19.59 18.49 -2.92
C LYS A 169 20.26 17.13 -2.77
N GLY A 170 19.65 16.19 -2.06
CA GLY A 170 20.12 14.79 -1.97
C GLY A 170 20.19 14.10 -3.33
N ILE A 171 19.19 14.32 -4.19
CA ILE A 171 19.13 13.78 -5.56
C ILE A 171 20.23 14.39 -6.43
N ILE A 172 20.40 15.71 -6.41
CA ILE A 172 21.43 16.42 -7.19
C ILE A 172 22.83 15.91 -6.82
N LYS A 173 23.07 15.64 -5.52
CA LYS A 173 24.35 15.10 -5.04
C LYS A 173 24.56 13.61 -5.35
N GLY A 174 23.57 12.92 -5.92
CA GLY A 174 23.63 11.47 -6.15
C GLY A 174 23.60 10.62 -4.88
N ILE A 175 23.29 11.21 -3.72
CA ILE A 175 23.27 10.53 -2.41
C ILE A 175 22.00 9.69 -2.26
N SER A 176 20.90 10.12 -2.89
CA SER A 176 19.59 9.47 -2.80
C SER A 176 19.02 9.19 -4.19
N ALA A 177 18.97 7.91 -4.58
CA ALA A 177 18.32 7.48 -5.82
C ALA A 177 16.78 7.35 -5.67
N ASP A 178 16.29 7.18 -4.45
CA ASP A 178 14.92 6.67 -4.19
C ASP A 178 13.80 7.74 -4.07
N TYR A 179 14.05 9.02 -4.37
CA TYR A 179 13.00 10.07 -4.31
C TYR A 179 12.19 10.10 -2.99
N ASN A 180 12.83 9.77 -1.86
CA ASN A 180 12.17 9.64 -0.56
C ASN A 180 11.99 11.00 0.16
N ILE A 181 11.37 11.94 -0.55
CA ILE A 181 11.09 13.30 -0.05
C ILE A 181 9.76 13.25 0.72
N LYS A 182 9.80 13.28 2.06
CA LYS A 182 8.58 13.20 2.88
C LYS A 182 8.51 14.10 4.11
N GLY A 183 9.63 14.61 4.62
CA GLY A 183 9.63 15.46 5.83
C GLY A 183 8.99 14.77 7.03
N SER A 184 8.10 15.49 7.73
CA SER A 184 7.28 14.94 8.82
C SER A 184 6.09 14.10 8.35
N TYR A 185 5.82 14.02 7.05
CA TYR A 185 4.69 13.26 6.48
C TYR A 185 5.07 11.79 6.24
N SER A 186 4.08 10.89 6.22
CA SER A 186 4.36 9.44 6.10
C SER A 186 4.98 9.05 4.76
N ASN A 187 4.70 9.76 3.66
CA ASN A 187 5.30 9.55 2.34
C ASN A 187 5.23 10.80 1.45
N LYS A 188 5.87 10.73 0.28
CA LYS A 188 5.93 11.83 -0.70
C LYS A 188 4.56 12.27 -1.24
N ASN A 189 3.63 11.33 -1.45
CA ASN A 189 2.31 11.65 -1.99
C ASN A 189 1.48 12.46 -0.99
N ILE A 190 1.61 12.16 0.30
CA ILE A 190 0.93 12.90 1.38
C ILE A 190 1.52 14.30 1.50
N LEU A 191 2.85 14.46 1.45
CA LEU A 191 3.48 15.77 1.44
C LEU A 191 3.02 16.60 0.21
N ALA A 192 2.99 16.01 -0.98
CA ALA A 192 2.48 16.67 -2.19
C ALA A 192 1.01 17.08 -2.05
N SER A 193 0.16 16.21 -1.51
CA SER A 193 -1.23 16.52 -1.18
C SER A 193 -1.35 17.69 -0.21
N ALA A 194 -0.61 17.62 0.90
CA ALA A 194 -0.64 18.65 1.94
C ALA A 194 -0.17 20.00 1.41
N MET A 195 0.81 20.06 0.51
CA MET A 195 1.22 21.30 -0.14
C MET A 195 0.15 21.81 -1.09
N PHE A 196 -0.39 20.94 -1.95
CA PHE A 196 -1.40 21.31 -2.93
C PHE A 196 -2.66 21.88 -2.27
N ILE A 197 -3.09 21.30 -1.14
CA ILE A 197 -4.25 21.74 -0.37
C ILE A 197 -3.95 23.03 0.41
N LYS A 198 -2.68 23.39 0.67
CA LYS A 198 -2.31 24.68 1.29
C LYS A 198 -2.19 25.84 0.29
N ILE A 199 -1.88 25.56 -0.98
CA ILE A 199 -1.75 26.58 -2.05
C ILE A 199 -2.95 27.57 -2.11
N PRO A 200 -4.22 27.15 -1.94
CA PRO A 200 -5.36 28.07 -1.94
C PRO A 200 -5.27 29.21 -0.92
N PHE A 201 -4.60 29.04 0.23
CA PHE A 201 -4.35 30.14 1.16
C PHE A 201 -3.41 31.21 0.56
N ALA A 202 -2.33 30.78 -0.10
CA ALA A 202 -1.39 31.67 -0.77
C ALA A 202 -2.06 32.41 -1.95
N ILE A 203 -2.87 31.70 -2.73
CA ILE A 203 -3.67 32.29 -3.81
C ILE A 203 -4.63 33.32 -3.24
N TRP A 204 -5.32 33.02 -2.14
CA TRP A 204 -6.26 33.96 -1.53
C TRP A 204 -5.58 35.27 -1.09
N LEU A 205 -4.40 35.17 -0.46
CA LEU A 205 -3.58 36.34 -0.12
C LEU A 205 -3.18 37.13 -1.37
N PHE A 206 -2.74 36.45 -2.43
CA PHE A 206 -2.32 37.08 -3.67
C PHE A 206 -3.47 37.83 -4.38
N TYR A 207 -4.66 37.23 -4.45
CA TYR A 207 -5.79 37.80 -5.19
C TYR A 207 -6.51 38.92 -4.45
N PHE A 208 -6.72 38.76 -3.13
CA PHE A 208 -7.64 39.61 -2.37
C PHE A 208 -6.96 40.54 -1.37
N GLN A 209 -5.71 40.29 -0.98
CA GLN A 209 -4.97 41.19 -0.09
C GLN A 209 -4.12 42.21 -0.88
N LYS A 210 -3.57 43.18 -0.15
CA LYS A 210 -2.76 44.29 -0.68
C LYS A 210 -1.36 44.28 -0.06
N ASN A 211 -0.45 45.06 -0.65
CA ASN A 211 0.91 45.32 -0.15
C ASN A 211 1.69 44.04 0.16
N THR A 212 2.33 43.96 1.33
CA THR A 212 3.17 42.85 1.78
C THR A 212 2.43 41.51 1.76
N LEU A 213 1.14 41.47 2.12
CA LEU A 213 0.37 40.22 2.12
C LEU A 213 0.19 39.64 0.71
N ARG A 214 0.04 40.51 -0.30
CA ARG A 214 -0.01 40.08 -1.71
C ARG A 214 1.32 39.48 -2.15
N ILE A 215 2.43 40.09 -1.74
CA ILE A 215 3.79 39.61 -2.06
C ILE A 215 4.02 38.24 -1.41
N ILE A 216 3.66 38.08 -0.13
CA ILE A 216 3.72 36.79 0.58
C ILE A 216 2.90 35.73 -0.16
N GLY A 217 1.67 36.07 -0.58
CA GLY A 217 0.85 35.17 -1.38
C GLY A 217 1.49 34.78 -2.72
N GLY A 218 2.07 35.74 -3.44
CA GLY A 218 2.77 35.49 -4.71
C GLY A 218 3.99 34.58 -4.56
N ILE A 219 4.81 34.80 -3.52
CA ILE A 219 5.93 33.91 -3.16
C ILE A 219 5.38 32.51 -2.83
N GLY A 220 4.34 32.43 -2.01
CA GLY A 220 3.69 31.17 -1.64
C GLY A 220 3.18 30.37 -2.84
N VAL A 221 2.55 31.04 -3.81
CA VAL A 221 2.11 30.42 -5.07
C VAL A 221 3.30 29.87 -5.86
N LEU A 222 4.37 30.65 -6.01
CA LEU A 222 5.56 30.25 -6.75
C LEU A 222 6.21 29.02 -6.11
N VAL A 223 6.53 29.08 -4.81
CA VAL A 223 7.22 28.00 -4.12
C VAL A 223 6.35 26.76 -3.96
N GLY A 224 5.04 26.93 -3.70
CA GLY A 224 4.10 25.80 -3.62
C GLY A 224 3.99 25.06 -4.94
N THR A 225 3.84 25.79 -6.05
CA THR A 225 3.78 25.18 -7.39
C THR A 225 5.10 24.50 -7.76
N LEU A 226 6.23 25.14 -7.43
CA LEU A 226 7.56 24.58 -7.65
C LEU A 226 7.77 23.29 -6.84
N ALA A 227 7.29 23.26 -5.59
CA ALA A 227 7.33 22.05 -4.76
C ALA A 227 6.55 20.90 -5.41
N ILE A 228 5.33 21.15 -5.88
CA ILE A 228 4.52 20.13 -6.58
C ILE A 228 5.26 19.56 -7.79
N PHE A 229 5.93 20.41 -8.58
CA PHE A 229 6.74 19.93 -9.70
C PHE A 229 7.89 19.02 -9.24
N PHE A 230 8.65 19.42 -8.21
CA PHE A 230 9.75 18.61 -7.68
C PHE A 230 9.31 17.28 -7.04
N MET A 231 8.10 17.20 -6.48
CA MET A 231 7.61 15.96 -5.87
C MET A 231 7.39 14.82 -6.88
N SER A 232 7.30 15.12 -8.19
CA SER A 232 7.17 14.12 -9.26
C SER A 232 5.99 13.17 -9.06
N THR A 233 4.86 13.70 -8.57
CA THR A 233 3.63 12.95 -8.30
C THR A 233 2.60 13.19 -9.42
N ARG A 234 2.24 12.12 -10.13
CA ARG A 234 1.36 12.15 -11.33
C ARG A 234 0.03 12.87 -11.10
N ALA A 235 -0.63 12.58 -9.98
CA ALA A 235 -1.91 13.17 -9.61
C ALA A 235 -1.82 14.70 -9.51
N PHE A 236 -0.83 15.23 -8.80
CA PHE A 236 -0.73 16.67 -8.55
C PHE A 236 -0.22 17.48 -9.76
N TYR A 237 0.44 16.83 -10.74
CA TYR A 237 0.68 17.44 -12.05
C TYR A 237 -0.65 17.72 -12.77
N LEU A 238 -1.50 16.70 -12.85
CA LEU A 238 -2.84 16.85 -13.45
C LEU A 238 -3.69 17.87 -12.66
N ALA A 239 -3.62 17.85 -11.33
CA ALA A 239 -4.32 18.80 -10.47
C ALA A 239 -3.89 20.25 -10.71
N THR A 240 -2.59 20.49 -10.89
CA THR A 240 -2.03 21.82 -11.16
C THR A 240 -2.49 22.34 -12.53
N ILE A 241 -2.47 21.50 -13.56
CA ILE A 241 -2.98 21.84 -14.90
C ILE A 241 -4.46 22.21 -14.81
N LEU A 242 -5.27 21.35 -14.20
CA LEU A 242 -6.71 21.56 -14.08
C LEU A 242 -7.04 22.83 -13.29
N THR A 243 -6.31 23.08 -12.20
CA THR A 243 -6.46 24.30 -11.39
C THR A 243 -6.12 25.56 -12.18
N THR A 244 -5.06 25.52 -12.98
CA THR A 244 -4.66 26.64 -13.86
C THR A 244 -5.75 26.92 -14.89
N LEU A 245 -6.32 25.87 -15.51
CA LEU A 245 -7.44 26.01 -16.46
C LEU A 245 -8.70 26.60 -15.79
N ILE A 246 -9.00 26.20 -14.56
CA ILE A 246 -10.10 26.76 -13.77
C ILE A 246 -9.86 28.25 -13.51
N PHE A 247 -8.64 28.67 -13.15
CA PHE A 247 -8.33 30.08 -12.96
C PHE A 247 -8.39 30.90 -14.23
N ILE A 248 -7.91 30.37 -15.36
CA ILE A 248 -8.05 31.01 -16.68
C ILE A 248 -9.53 31.23 -17.00
N THR A 249 -10.35 30.20 -16.77
CA THR A 249 -11.81 30.27 -17.01
C THR A 249 -12.47 31.31 -16.10
N TYR A 250 -12.15 31.31 -14.80
CA TYR A 250 -12.64 32.30 -13.84
C TYR A 250 -12.24 33.73 -14.25
N GLY A 251 -10.97 33.94 -14.62
CA GLY A 251 -10.48 35.23 -15.12
C GLY A 251 -11.17 35.69 -16.40
N ALA A 252 -11.40 34.78 -17.34
CA ALA A 252 -12.10 35.08 -18.59
C ALA A 252 -13.57 35.47 -18.34
N ILE A 253 -14.28 34.74 -17.46
CA ILE A 253 -15.64 35.10 -17.06
C ILE A 253 -15.66 36.48 -16.40
N ASP A 254 -14.78 36.73 -15.43
CA ASP A 254 -14.71 38.02 -14.74
C ASP A 254 -14.38 39.18 -15.70
N TYR A 255 -13.49 38.95 -16.66
CA TYR A 255 -13.08 39.93 -17.65
C TYR A 255 -14.17 40.22 -18.68
N PHE A 256 -14.73 39.18 -19.33
CA PHE A 256 -15.67 39.35 -20.43
C PHE A 256 -17.10 39.61 -19.97
N ILE A 257 -17.55 38.95 -18.89
CA ILE A 257 -18.93 39.02 -18.40
C ILE A 257 -19.07 40.12 -17.35
N LEU A 258 -18.18 40.16 -16.35
CA LEU A 258 -18.27 41.12 -15.24
C LEU A 258 -17.47 42.41 -15.46
N LYS A 259 -16.73 42.50 -16.58
CA LYS A 259 -15.89 43.65 -16.98
C LYS A 259 -14.83 44.04 -15.94
N ARG A 260 -14.38 43.10 -15.11
CA ARG A 260 -13.37 43.31 -14.07
C ARG A 260 -11.95 43.06 -14.60
N ARG A 261 -11.38 44.07 -15.26
CA ARG A 261 -10.04 43.96 -15.88
C ARG A 261 -8.92 43.58 -14.90
N GLU A 262 -9.02 44.03 -13.63
CA GLU A 262 -8.02 43.71 -12.60
C GLU A 262 -7.93 42.21 -12.29
N THR A 263 -9.06 41.48 -12.28
CA THR A 263 -9.06 40.02 -12.07
C THR A 263 -8.30 39.31 -13.18
N GLY A 264 -8.48 39.74 -14.43
CA GLY A 264 -7.76 39.18 -15.58
C GLY A 264 -6.23 39.33 -15.46
N VAL A 265 -5.75 40.49 -15.02
CA VAL A 265 -4.32 40.72 -14.78
C VAL A 265 -3.77 39.78 -13.69
N LYS A 266 -4.49 39.61 -12.58
CA LYS A 266 -4.09 38.69 -11.50
C LYS A 266 -4.01 37.24 -11.98
N VAL A 267 -4.95 36.81 -12.83
CA VAL A 267 -4.93 35.47 -13.45
C VAL A 267 -3.73 35.30 -14.37
N LEU A 268 -3.44 36.29 -15.23
CA LEU A 268 -2.24 36.25 -16.09
C LEU A 268 -0.95 36.20 -15.27
N MET A 269 -0.86 36.98 -14.19
CA MET A 269 0.29 36.91 -13.27
C MET A 269 0.40 35.53 -12.62
N HIS A 270 -0.70 34.93 -12.18
CA HIS A 270 -0.70 33.58 -11.62
C HIS A 270 -0.21 32.53 -12.62
N VAL A 271 -0.70 32.58 -13.88
CA VAL A 271 -0.20 31.72 -14.97
C VAL A 271 1.30 31.95 -15.19
N GLY A 272 1.76 33.21 -15.18
CA GLY A 272 3.18 33.54 -15.27
C GLY A 272 4.01 32.91 -14.15
N LEU A 273 3.52 32.90 -12.90
CA LEU A 273 4.17 32.22 -11.78
C LEU A 273 4.23 30.69 -11.97
N VAL A 274 3.18 30.07 -12.50
CA VAL A 274 3.15 28.63 -12.80
C VAL A 274 4.16 28.28 -13.91
N VAL A 275 4.21 29.08 -14.98
CA VAL A 275 5.18 28.92 -16.07
C VAL A 275 6.61 29.11 -15.56
N LEU A 276 6.83 30.11 -14.71
CA LEU A 276 8.13 30.34 -14.07
C LEU A 276 8.54 29.14 -13.21
N ALA A 277 7.65 28.62 -12.36
CA ALA A 277 7.90 27.42 -11.56
C ALA A 277 8.26 26.22 -12.44
N PHE A 278 7.51 26.00 -13.52
CA PHE A 278 7.79 24.92 -14.47
C PHE A 278 9.14 25.08 -15.17
N GLY A 279 9.50 26.32 -15.55
CA GLY A 279 10.81 26.63 -16.15
C GLY A 279 11.96 26.35 -15.19
N ILE A 280 11.86 26.77 -13.93
CA ILE A 280 12.87 26.50 -12.88
C ILE A 280 13.00 24.99 -12.65
N PHE A 281 11.88 24.28 -12.47
CA PHE A 281 11.86 22.83 -12.31
C PHE A 281 12.54 22.13 -13.50
N SER A 282 12.14 22.48 -14.73
CA SER A 282 12.66 21.88 -15.95
C SER A 282 14.17 22.11 -16.10
N PHE A 283 14.65 23.31 -15.75
CA PHE A 283 16.07 23.62 -15.73
C PHE A 283 16.82 22.74 -14.72
N VAL A 284 16.36 22.71 -13.46
CA VAL A 284 17.00 21.90 -12.40
C VAL A 284 17.03 20.42 -12.78
N GLN A 285 15.91 19.88 -13.27
CA GLN A 285 15.81 18.47 -13.60
C GLN A 285 16.66 18.08 -14.82
N ASN A 286 16.73 18.94 -15.84
CA ASN A 286 17.49 18.64 -17.07
C ASN A 286 18.99 18.88 -16.94
N TYR A 287 19.43 19.78 -16.06
CA TYR A 287 20.85 20.13 -15.95
C TYR A 287 21.51 19.63 -14.66
N LEU A 288 20.77 19.45 -13.57
CA LEU A 288 21.35 19.11 -12.26
C LEU A 288 21.07 17.67 -11.80
N TYR A 289 20.07 16.98 -12.36
CA TYR A 289 19.79 15.59 -11.95
C TYR A 289 20.68 14.58 -12.68
N PRO A 290 21.11 13.50 -11.98
CA PRO A 290 21.78 12.36 -12.61
C PRO A 290 20.93 11.76 -13.74
N GLN A 291 21.59 11.26 -14.79
CA GLN A 291 20.92 10.80 -16.01
C GLN A 291 19.92 9.66 -15.74
N GLN A 292 20.28 8.70 -14.89
CA GLN A 292 19.44 7.56 -14.52
C GLN A 292 18.14 8.00 -13.85
N VAL A 293 18.23 9.02 -13.00
CA VAL A 293 17.10 9.57 -12.25
C VAL A 293 16.19 10.39 -13.17
N ARG A 294 16.77 11.13 -14.12
CA ARG A 294 16.03 12.00 -15.05
C ARG A 294 15.03 11.22 -15.92
N GLN A 295 15.44 10.05 -16.42
CA GLN A 295 14.63 9.24 -17.33
C GLN A 295 13.31 8.77 -16.69
N SER A 296 13.34 8.39 -15.41
CA SER A 296 12.17 7.86 -14.70
C SER A 296 11.31 8.92 -14.02
N THR A 297 11.81 10.15 -13.87
CA THR A 297 11.16 11.19 -13.05
C THR A 297 10.78 12.46 -13.79
N SER A 298 11.10 12.54 -15.08
CA SER A 298 10.67 13.65 -15.94
C SER A 298 9.16 13.81 -15.99
N PHE A 299 8.73 15.05 -16.20
CA PHE A 299 7.31 15.38 -16.36
C PHE A 299 6.64 14.51 -17.44
N GLY A 300 7.30 14.36 -18.60
CA GLY A 300 6.84 13.51 -19.69
C GLY A 300 6.73 12.03 -19.31
N ALA A 301 7.76 11.47 -18.66
CA ALA A 301 7.75 10.08 -18.19
C ALA A 301 6.62 9.83 -17.18
N ARG A 302 6.42 10.73 -16.21
CA ARG A 302 5.36 10.64 -15.22
C ARG A 302 3.96 10.71 -15.84
N LEU A 303 3.76 11.55 -16.86
CA LEU A 303 2.49 11.59 -17.59
C LEU A 303 2.26 10.33 -18.43
N ALA A 304 3.29 9.79 -19.07
CA ALA A 304 3.19 8.54 -19.83
C ALA A 304 2.78 7.35 -18.95
N GLU A 305 3.28 7.28 -17.72
CA GLU A 305 2.89 6.24 -16.76
C GLU A 305 1.40 6.29 -16.35
N VAL A 306 0.70 7.43 -16.53
CA VAL A 306 -0.76 7.53 -16.29
C VAL A 306 -1.53 6.77 -17.37
N ALA A 307 -1.05 6.79 -18.62
CA ALA A 307 -1.68 6.11 -19.75
C ALA A 307 -1.26 4.63 -19.88
N ASN A 308 -0.25 4.17 -19.14
CA ASN A 308 0.25 2.80 -19.22
C ASN A 308 -0.76 1.78 -18.64
N GLN A 309 -1.26 0.89 -19.50
CA GLN A 309 -2.21 -0.16 -19.16
C GLN A 309 -1.57 -1.35 -18.41
N GLU A 310 -0.26 -1.54 -18.52
CA GLU A 310 0.48 -2.61 -17.84
C GLU A 310 0.93 -2.23 -16.42
N ASN A 311 0.66 -1.00 -15.99
CA ASN A 311 1.08 -0.54 -14.66
C ASN A 311 0.29 -1.25 -13.55
N THR A 312 0.96 -2.09 -12.76
CA THR A 312 0.37 -2.88 -11.67
C THR A 312 -0.39 -2.03 -10.66
N SER A 313 0.15 -0.86 -10.26
CA SER A 313 -0.51 0.03 -9.29
C SER A 313 -1.82 0.61 -9.83
N ASN A 314 -1.84 1.01 -11.10
CA ASN A 314 -3.05 1.48 -11.77
C ASN A 314 -4.10 0.36 -11.86
N ASN A 315 -3.68 -0.87 -12.18
CA ASN A 315 -4.58 -2.01 -12.33
C ASN A 315 -5.17 -2.46 -10.99
N LEU A 316 -4.40 -2.39 -9.89
CA LEU A 316 -4.92 -2.62 -8.53
C LEU A 316 -6.01 -1.60 -8.17
N ARG A 317 -5.78 -0.30 -8.43
CA ARG A 317 -6.79 0.74 -8.17
C ARG A 317 -8.06 0.54 -9.00
N LYS A 318 -7.93 0.26 -10.31
CA LYS A 318 -9.07 -0.06 -11.18
C LYS A 318 -9.86 -1.25 -10.66
N THR A 319 -9.17 -2.31 -10.25
CA THR A 319 -9.78 -3.52 -9.68
C THR A 319 -10.60 -3.18 -8.44
N ALA A 320 -10.03 -2.42 -7.50
CA ALA A 320 -10.73 -1.94 -6.30
C ALA A 320 -11.95 -1.08 -6.65
N TRP A 321 -11.84 -0.14 -7.59
CA TRP A 321 -12.94 0.73 -7.99
C TRP A 321 -14.08 -0.03 -8.66
N VAL A 322 -13.77 -0.97 -9.56
CA VAL A 322 -14.78 -1.78 -10.25
C VAL A 322 -15.50 -2.69 -9.28
N ILE A 323 -14.79 -3.43 -8.42
CA ILE A 323 -15.41 -4.28 -7.40
C ILE A 323 -16.29 -3.45 -6.46
N THR A 324 -15.80 -2.29 -6.01
CA THR A 324 -16.57 -1.43 -5.10
C THR A 324 -17.86 -0.95 -5.76
N THR A 325 -17.80 -0.53 -7.03
CA THR A 325 -18.95 0.04 -7.75
C THR A 325 -19.95 -0.99 -8.28
N THR A 326 -19.48 -2.20 -8.62
CA THR A 326 -20.31 -3.21 -9.28
C THR A 326 -20.80 -4.32 -8.36
N ASP A 327 -20.13 -4.53 -7.22
CA ASP A 327 -20.50 -5.56 -6.24
C ASP A 327 -20.74 -4.96 -4.85
N MET A 328 -19.77 -4.26 -4.24
CA MET A 328 -19.91 -3.83 -2.83
C MET A 328 -21.06 -2.84 -2.61
N ILE A 329 -21.10 -1.72 -3.36
CA ILE A 329 -22.16 -0.71 -3.22
C ILE A 329 -23.54 -1.28 -3.59
N PRO A 330 -23.71 -2.03 -4.70
CA PRO A 330 -25.01 -2.62 -5.03
C PRO A 330 -25.51 -3.68 -4.03
N ASN A 331 -24.61 -4.42 -3.36
CA ASN A 331 -24.99 -5.46 -2.40
C ASN A 331 -25.45 -4.87 -1.05
N ASP A 332 -24.89 -3.75 -0.60
CA ASP A 332 -25.29 -3.05 0.64
C ASP A 332 -25.48 -1.52 0.42
N PRO A 333 -26.47 -1.09 -0.40
CA PRO A 333 -26.53 0.29 -0.89
C PRO A 333 -26.95 1.33 0.16
N LEU A 334 -27.77 0.94 1.14
CA LEU A 334 -28.39 1.89 2.07
C LEU A 334 -27.47 2.31 3.21
N LEU A 335 -26.91 1.34 3.92
CA LEU A 335 -26.06 1.55 5.11
C LEU A 335 -24.59 1.20 4.84
N GLY A 336 -24.26 0.70 3.64
CA GLY A 336 -22.93 0.20 3.36
C GLY A 336 -22.60 -1.06 4.14
N VAL A 337 -21.32 -1.41 4.13
CA VAL A 337 -20.77 -2.58 4.82
C VAL A 337 -20.29 -2.29 6.25
N GLY A 338 -20.49 -1.07 6.74
CA GLY A 338 -19.95 -0.57 8.00
C GLY A 338 -18.73 0.33 7.80
N ILE A 339 -18.67 1.44 8.53
CA ILE A 339 -17.51 2.33 8.57
C ILE A 339 -16.23 1.56 8.94
N GLY A 340 -15.13 1.80 8.22
CA GLY A 340 -13.85 1.10 8.40
C GLY A 340 -13.78 -0.35 7.89
N ASN A 341 -14.91 -0.94 7.45
CA ASN A 341 -15.00 -2.35 7.08
C ASN A 341 -14.76 -2.62 5.59
N TRP A 342 -14.45 -1.61 4.77
CA TRP A 342 -14.16 -1.82 3.35
C TRP A 342 -13.04 -2.85 3.15
N LYS A 343 -11.93 -2.72 3.90
CA LYS A 343 -10.79 -3.64 3.83
C LYS A 343 -11.12 -5.09 4.23
N VAL A 344 -12.01 -5.27 5.21
CA VAL A 344 -12.45 -6.60 5.67
C VAL A 344 -13.29 -7.27 4.58
N ARG A 345 -14.26 -6.53 4.01
CA ARG A 345 -15.15 -7.03 2.95
C ARG A 345 -14.47 -7.22 1.62
N PHE A 346 -13.50 -6.37 1.29
CA PHE A 346 -12.79 -6.43 0.01
C PHE A 346 -12.03 -7.76 -0.16
N LEU A 347 -11.59 -8.37 0.94
CA LEU A 347 -10.87 -9.65 0.92
C LEU A 347 -11.68 -10.82 0.37
N GLN A 348 -13.02 -10.76 0.45
CA GLN A 348 -13.91 -11.72 -0.20
C GLN A 348 -13.64 -11.81 -1.72
N TYR A 349 -13.27 -10.69 -2.34
CA TYR A 349 -12.99 -10.60 -3.77
C TYR A 349 -11.50 -10.81 -4.05
N GLU A 350 -10.64 -10.14 -3.28
CA GLU A 350 -9.18 -10.16 -3.47
C GLU A 350 -8.59 -11.56 -3.34
N ASN A 351 -9.07 -12.37 -2.40
CA ASN A 351 -8.55 -13.72 -2.22
C ASN A 351 -8.71 -14.62 -3.45
N SER A 352 -9.69 -14.33 -4.33
CA SER A 352 -9.91 -15.13 -5.53
C SER A 352 -8.81 -15.01 -6.58
N TYR A 353 -7.94 -14.00 -6.49
CA TYR A 353 -6.85 -13.75 -7.46
C TYR A 353 -5.51 -13.39 -6.83
N SER A 354 -5.45 -12.89 -5.60
CA SER A 354 -4.19 -12.49 -4.97
C SER A 354 -3.42 -13.68 -4.40
N PRO A 355 -2.16 -13.90 -4.83
CA PRO A 355 -1.34 -15.00 -4.31
C PRO A 355 -0.68 -14.69 -2.96
N HIS A 356 -0.69 -13.43 -2.48
CA HIS A 356 0.04 -13.03 -1.27
C HIS A 356 -0.88 -12.46 -0.18
N TYR A 357 -0.43 -12.47 1.08
CA TYR A 357 -1.07 -11.78 2.22
C TYR A 357 -0.81 -10.26 2.24
N ILE A 358 -0.48 -9.67 1.09
CA ILE A 358 -0.38 -8.23 0.91
C ILE A 358 -1.74 -7.74 0.42
N TYR A 359 -2.50 -7.14 1.33
CA TYR A 359 -3.89 -6.80 1.08
C TYR A 359 -4.09 -5.35 0.67
N MET A 360 -5.04 -5.13 -0.23
CA MET A 360 -5.55 -3.79 -0.50
C MET A 360 -6.38 -3.33 0.70
N TYR A 361 -5.77 -2.49 1.55
CA TYR A 361 -6.42 -1.98 2.76
C TYR A 361 -7.10 -0.62 2.57
N LYS A 362 -7.00 -0.03 1.37
CA LYS A 362 -7.66 1.23 0.96
C LYS A 362 -8.12 1.20 -0.49
N ASN A 363 -9.28 1.81 -0.75
CA ASN A 363 -9.84 1.94 -2.09
C ASN A 363 -9.07 2.97 -2.95
N HIS A 364 -8.33 3.87 -2.31
CA HIS A 364 -7.68 5.01 -2.97
C HIS A 364 -8.68 5.91 -3.73
N ASN A 365 -9.91 5.96 -3.22
CA ASN A 365 -10.95 6.89 -3.63
C ASN A 365 -11.95 7.00 -2.48
N ASP A 366 -11.88 8.07 -1.69
CA ASP A 366 -12.70 8.27 -0.50
C ASP A 366 -14.18 8.45 -0.85
N PHE A 367 -14.51 8.93 -2.05
CA PHE A 367 -15.92 8.98 -2.50
C PHE A 367 -16.50 7.58 -2.64
N LEU A 368 -15.75 6.63 -3.17
CA LEU A 368 -16.19 5.24 -3.27
C LEU A 368 -16.09 4.49 -1.94
N GLU A 369 -15.01 4.69 -1.17
CA GLU A 369 -14.81 4.06 0.14
C GLU A 369 -15.93 4.46 1.11
N LEU A 370 -16.17 5.76 1.32
CA LEU A 370 -17.24 6.22 2.22
C LEU A 370 -18.63 5.76 1.75
N THR A 371 -18.87 5.74 0.43
CA THR A 371 -20.14 5.25 -0.12
C THR A 371 -20.34 3.76 0.14
N ALA A 372 -19.30 2.95 -0.01
CA ALA A 372 -19.36 1.51 0.25
C ALA A 372 -19.46 1.20 1.75
N GLU A 373 -18.86 2.02 2.60
CA GLU A 373 -18.84 1.80 4.05
C GLU A 373 -20.09 2.31 4.77
N ALA A 374 -20.58 3.50 4.41
CA ALA A 374 -21.70 4.16 5.10
C ALA A 374 -22.95 4.35 4.22
N GLY A 375 -22.94 3.83 2.99
CA GLY A 375 -24.08 3.81 2.06
C GLY A 375 -24.16 5.02 1.12
N ILE A 376 -25.05 4.91 0.13
CA ILE A 376 -25.19 5.89 -0.96
C ILE A 376 -25.58 7.29 -0.45
N PHE A 377 -26.38 7.37 0.61
CA PHE A 377 -26.76 8.65 1.18
C PHE A 377 -25.59 9.35 1.86
N ALA A 378 -24.63 8.61 2.41
CA ALA A 378 -23.42 9.18 3.00
C ALA A 378 -22.50 9.72 1.89
N GLY A 379 -22.34 8.95 0.80
CA GLY A 379 -21.63 9.39 -0.40
C GLY A 379 -22.22 10.66 -1.02
N LEU A 380 -23.55 10.72 -1.17
CA LEU A 380 -24.25 11.90 -1.67
C LEU A 380 -24.12 13.10 -0.73
N ALA A 381 -24.18 12.87 0.59
CA ALA A 381 -23.98 13.93 1.58
C ALA A 381 -22.54 14.46 1.56
N PHE A 382 -21.55 13.59 1.38
CA PHE A 382 -20.15 13.98 1.19
C PHE A 382 -19.97 14.81 -0.07
N LEU A 383 -20.51 14.36 -1.21
CA LEU A 383 -20.51 15.14 -2.46
C LEU A 383 -21.21 16.50 -2.29
N ALA A 384 -22.30 16.56 -1.52
CA ALA A 384 -23.05 17.78 -1.28
C ALA A 384 -22.22 18.87 -0.58
N ILE A 385 -21.25 18.53 0.27
CA ILE A 385 -20.35 19.53 0.91
C ILE A 385 -19.64 20.38 -0.14
N PHE A 386 -19.09 19.72 -1.18
CA PHE A 386 -18.37 20.38 -2.28
C PHE A 386 -19.33 21.19 -3.15
N LEU A 387 -20.44 20.58 -3.58
CA LEU A 387 -21.42 21.21 -4.46
C LEU A 387 -22.10 22.43 -3.81
N LEU A 388 -22.43 22.34 -2.52
CA LEU A 388 -23.04 23.45 -1.78
C LEU A 388 -22.06 24.60 -1.54
N THR A 389 -20.78 24.30 -1.32
CA THR A 389 -19.74 25.34 -1.22
C THR A 389 -19.58 26.07 -2.56
N ALA A 390 -19.51 25.33 -3.67
CA ALA A 390 -19.51 25.91 -5.01
C ALA A 390 -20.78 26.75 -5.26
N TYR A 391 -21.95 26.24 -4.88
CA TYR A 391 -23.21 26.97 -4.98
C TYR A 391 -23.18 28.31 -4.22
N TYR A 392 -22.70 28.34 -2.98
CA TYR A 392 -22.63 29.59 -2.20
C TYR A 392 -21.63 30.59 -2.80
N PHE A 393 -20.48 30.12 -3.29
CA PHE A 393 -19.54 30.97 -4.02
C PHE A 393 -20.20 31.56 -5.28
N LEU A 394 -20.74 30.72 -6.16
CA LEU A 394 -21.39 31.17 -7.40
C LEU A 394 -22.56 32.12 -7.12
N ARG A 395 -23.35 31.84 -6.08
CA ARG A 395 -24.43 32.73 -5.63
C ARG A 395 -23.89 34.06 -5.13
N GLY A 396 -22.84 34.08 -4.33
CA GLY A 396 -22.22 35.32 -3.81
C GLY A 396 -21.63 36.18 -4.93
N THR A 397 -20.87 35.54 -5.81
CA THR A 397 -20.12 36.18 -6.90
C THR A 397 -21.02 36.67 -8.03
N TYR A 398 -21.91 35.81 -8.57
CA TYR A 398 -22.63 36.11 -9.81
C TYR A 398 -24.08 36.56 -9.59
N LYS A 399 -24.78 35.97 -8.60
CA LYS A 399 -26.18 36.32 -8.32
C LYS A 399 -26.29 37.56 -7.42
N ASN A 400 -25.58 37.55 -6.30
CA ASN A 400 -25.59 38.65 -5.34
C ASN A 400 -24.62 39.77 -5.75
N LYS A 401 -23.62 39.47 -6.59
CA LYS A 401 -22.56 40.40 -7.02
C LYS A 401 -21.89 41.10 -5.83
N ASN A 402 -21.65 40.36 -4.75
CA ASN A 402 -21.06 40.88 -3.53
C ASN A 402 -19.56 40.52 -3.47
N PRO A 403 -18.65 41.51 -3.63
CA PRO A 403 -17.21 41.26 -3.64
C PRO A 403 -16.67 40.66 -2.33
N GLU A 404 -17.30 40.98 -1.20
CA GLU A 404 -16.90 40.44 0.10
C GLU A 404 -17.25 38.95 0.21
N GLN A 405 -18.46 38.56 -0.26
CA GLN A 405 -18.87 37.15 -0.30
C GLN A 405 -17.98 36.35 -1.24
N GLU A 406 -17.68 36.90 -2.42
CA GLU A 406 -16.75 36.31 -3.37
C GLU A 406 -15.37 36.08 -2.74
N GLN A 407 -14.78 37.12 -2.16
CA GLN A 407 -13.48 37.06 -1.50
C GLN A 407 -13.46 35.94 -0.46
N TRP A 408 -14.42 35.90 0.46
CA TRP A 408 -14.37 34.95 1.57
C TRP A 408 -14.68 33.51 1.14
N PHE A 409 -15.64 33.30 0.23
CA PHE A 409 -15.99 31.94 -0.24
C PHE A 409 -15.01 31.36 -1.26
N PHE A 410 -14.16 32.20 -1.88
CA PHE A 410 -13.08 31.71 -2.74
C PHE A 410 -12.20 30.71 -2.00
N LEU A 411 -11.77 31.04 -0.78
CA LEU A 411 -10.84 30.22 0.00
C LEU A 411 -11.35 28.77 0.23
N PRO A 412 -12.53 28.53 0.83
CA PRO A 412 -13.03 27.19 1.03
C PRO A 412 -13.41 26.48 -0.29
N LEU A 413 -13.82 27.20 -1.34
CA LEU A 413 -14.12 26.56 -2.62
C LEU A 413 -12.86 25.91 -3.23
N PHE A 414 -11.79 26.68 -3.37
CA PHE A 414 -10.56 26.17 -3.97
C PHE A 414 -9.82 25.20 -3.04
N GLY A 415 -9.91 25.38 -1.73
CA GLY A 415 -9.44 24.42 -0.73
C GLY A 415 -10.13 23.07 -0.83
N LEU A 416 -11.46 23.06 -0.87
CA LEU A 416 -12.23 21.82 -1.01
C LEU A 416 -12.09 21.19 -2.40
N PHE A 417 -11.89 21.98 -3.45
CA PHE A 417 -11.53 21.44 -4.76
C PHE A 417 -10.18 20.70 -4.70
N ALA A 418 -9.15 21.31 -4.11
CA ALA A 418 -7.85 20.67 -3.95
C ALA A 418 -7.93 19.37 -3.13
N TYR A 419 -8.69 19.39 -2.03
CA TYR A 419 -8.97 18.21 -1.23
C TYR A 419 -9.72 17.13 -2.04
N SER A 420 -10.76 17.51 -2.80
CA SER A 420 -11.55 16.55 -3.60
C SER A 420 -10.70 15.82 -4.65
N PHE A 421 -9.68 16.49 -5.19
CA PHE A 421 -8.76 15.88 -6.13
C PHE A 421 -7.93 14.78 -5.45
N ASP A 422 -7.41 15.05 -4.24
CA ASP A 422 -6.70 14.03 -3.45
C ASP A 422 -7.64 12.90 -3.01
N ALA A 423 -8.85 13.24 -2.57
CA ALA A 423 -9.89 12.28 -2.18
C ALA A 423 -10.30 11.34 -3.33
N PHE A 424 -10.19 11.78 -4.58
CA PHE A 424 -10.53 10.95 -5.74
C PHE A 424 -9.41 9.98 -6.15
N PHE A 425 -8.13 10.37 -6.00
CA PHE A 425 -6.99 9.59 -6.49
C PHE A 425 -6.14 8.92 -5.40
N ASN A 426 -6.35 9.29 -4.13
CA ASN A 426 -5.69 8.76 -2.94
C ASN A 426 -6.74 8.51 -1.84
N PHE A 427 -6.36 8.67 -0.57
CA PHE A 427 -7.19 8.32 0.59
C PHE A 427 -6.95 9.26 1.78
N PRO A 428 -7.14 10.59 1.60
CA PRO A 428 -6.94 11.57 2.66
C PRO A 428 -7.79 11.34 3.91
N GLN A 429 -8.88 10.57 3.88
CA GLN A 429 -9.68 10.21 5.05
C GLN A 429 -8.86 9.59 6.18
N ASP A 430 -7.81 8.85 5.85
CA ASP A 430 -6.92 8.22 6.83
C ASP A 430 -5.65 9.05 7.11
N ARG A 431 -5.58 10.30 6.64
CA ARG A 431 -4.40 11.17 6.76
C ARG A 431 -4.72 12.40 7.61
N PRO A 432 -4.31 12.46 8.88
CA PRO A 432 -4.75 13.49 9.82
C PRO A 432 -4.35 14.91 9.39
N GLU A 433 -3.21 15.08 8.73
CA GLU A 433 -2.76 16.37 8.20
C GLU A 433 -3.70 16.89 7.11
N ILE A 434 -4.22 15.99 6.28
CA ILE A 434 -5.16 16.34 5.22
C ILE A 434 -6.57 16.50 5.79
N GLN A 435 -6.96 15.69 6.77
CA GLN A 435 -8.23 15.83 7.49
C GLN A 435 -8.32 17.13 8.30
N ALA A 436 -7.21 17.61 8.88
CA ALA A 436 -7.16 18.90 9.54
C ALA A 436 -7.45 20.04 8.54
N LEU A 437 -6.84 19.99 7.35
CA LEU A 437 -7.11 20.95 6.27
C LEU A 437 -8.56 20.86 5.77
N PHE A 438 -9.11 19.65 5.63
CA PHE A 438 -10.51 19.44 5.29
C PHE A 438 -11.44 20.05 6.33
N GLY A 439 -11.22 19.77 7.62
CA GLY A 439 -11.97 20.34 8.73
C GLY A 439 -11.93 21.87 8.73
N ILE A 440 -10.75 22.45 8.46
CA ILE A 440 -10.59 23.90 8.32
C ILE A 440 -11.45 24.43 7.18
N TYR A 441 -11.34 23.88 5.97
CA TYR A 441 -12.09 24.41 4.82
C TYR A 441 -13.60 24.23 4.95
N VAL A 442 -14.08 23.08 5.44
CA VAL A 442 -15.51 22.88 5.70
C VAL A 442 -15.99 23.82 6.80
N GLY A 443 -15.23 23.98 7.89
CA GLY A 443 -15.55 24.90 8.98
C GLY A 443 -15.62 26.35 8.51
N ILE A 444 -14.70 26.78 7.64
CA ILE A 444 -14.74 28.10 6.99
C ILE A 444 -16.00 28.24 6.13
N ALA A 445 -16.28 27.27 5.25
CA ALA A 445 -17.45 27.30 4.38
C ALA A 445 -18.76 27.43 5.18
N VAL A 446 -18.88 26.65 6.25
CA VAL A 446 -20.02 26.66 7.16
C VAL A 446 -20.13 27.98 7.91
N GLY A 447 -19.05 28.45 8.54
CA GLY A 447 -19.04 29.71 9.30
C GLY A 447 -19.42 30.91 8.43
N LEU A 448 -18.89 30.99 7.21
CA LEU A 448 -19.25 32.02 6.24
C LEU A 448 -20.70 31.87 5.75
N ALA A 449 -21.20 30.65 5.57
CA ALA A 449 -22.60 30.41 5.19
C ALA A 449 -23.57 30.92 6.25
N VAL A 450 -23.23 30.73 7.54
CA VAL A 450 -24.00 31.28 8.66
C VAL A 450 -23.98 32.81 8.63
N LEU A 451 -22.81 33.43 8.45
CA LEU A 451 -22.66 34.88 8.45
C LEU A 451 -23.37 35.58 7.28
N TYR A 452 -23.37 34.97 6.08
CA TYR A 452 -23.82 35.63 4.85
C TYR A 452 -25.17 35.15 4.30
N PHE A 453 -25.56 33.89 4.58
CA PHE A 453 -26.69 33.25 3.91
C PHE A 453 -27.76 32.71 4.86
N SER A 454 -27.55 32.79 6.19
CA SER A 454 -28.60 32.47 7.14
C SER A 454 -29.78 33.43 6.97
N LYS A 455 -31.01 32.90 7.02
CA LYS A 455 -32.21 33.74 6.96
C LYS A 455 -32.24 34.61 8.22
N LYS A 456 -32.08 35.93 8.09
CA LYS A 456 -32.44 36.88 9.13
C LYS A 456 -33.96 36.77 9.38
N LYS A 457 -34.38 35.91 10.30
CA LYS A 457 -35.75 35.90 10.81
C LYS A 457 -35.70 35.87 12.32
N ALA A 458 -36.20 36.97 12.89
CA ALA A 458 -36.67 37.21 14.26
C ALA A 458 -35.73 36.75 15.39
N GLU A 459 -35.27 37.70 16.22
CA GLU A 459 -34.63 37.52 17.53
C GLU A 459 -34.02 36.13 17.76
N GLU A 460 -32.69 36.02 17.67
CA GLU A 460 -31.97 34.80 18.03
C GLU A 460 -32.57 34.17 19.30
N ARG A 461 -33.29 33.05 19.14
CA ARG A 461 -33.82 32.30 20.29
C ARG A 461 -32.61 31.83 21.09
N LYS A 462 -32.26 32.57 22.13
CA LYS A 462 -31.21 32.19 23.06
C LYS A 462 -31.65 30.89 23.73
N LEU A 463 -30.85 29.84 23.55
CA LEU A 463 -31.08 28.59 24.26
C LEU A 463 -30.83 28.83 25.77
N PRO A 464 -31.62 28.20 26.66
CA PRO A 464 -31.36 28.27 28.09
C PRO A 464 -29.94 27.79 28.41
N MET A 465 -29.28 28.44 29.39
CA MET A 465 -27.90 28.08 29.77
C MET A 465 -27.75 26.65 30.25
N SER A 466 -28.81 26.06 30.83
CA SER A 466 -28.85 24.64 31.19
C SER A 466 -28.76 23.72 29.98
N VAL A 467 -29.45 24.05 28.88
CA VAL A 467 -29.42 23.29 27.62
C VAL A 467 -28.05 23.42 26.96
N VAL A 468 -27.50 24.64 26.91
CA VAL A 468 -26.14 24.88 26.39
C VAL A 468 -25.10 24.11 27.21
N GLY A 469 -25.22 24.12 28.54
CA GLY A 469 -24.35 23.37 29.45
C GLY A 469 -24.46 21.85 29.28
N PHE A 470 -25.68 21.32 29.11
CA PHE A 470 -25.90 19.90 28.83
C PHE A 470 -25.26 19.48 27.51
N ILE A 471 -25.53 20.20 26.42
CA ILE A 471 -24.94 19.91 25.11
C ILE A 471 -23.41 20.04 25.16
N GLY A 472 -22.89 21.06 25.82
CA GLY A 472 -21.45 21.23 26.02
C GLY A 472 -20.84 20.05 26.77
N SER A 473 -21.51 19.54 27.81
CA SER A 473 -21.06 18.37 28.57
C SER A 473 -21.05 17.11 27.70
N VAL A 474 -22.10 16.87 26.90
CA VAL A 474 -22.14 15.76 25.94
C VAL A 474 -21.02 15.87 24.90
N ALA A 475 -20.79 17.08 24.37
CA ALA A 475 -19.70 17.32 23.42
C ALA A 475 -18.33 17.04 24.03
N VAL A 476 -18.07 17.50 25.26
CA VAL A 476 -16.82 17.22 25.98
C VAL A 476 -16.65 15.71 26.19
N VAL A 477 -17.69 15.00 26.65
CA VAL A 477 -17.64 13.54 26.83
C VAL A 477 -17.32 12.83 25.50
N ALA A 478 -17.95 13.23 24.40
CA ALA A 478 -17.66 12.67 23.08
C ALA A 478 -16.21 12.93 22.64
N MET A 479 -15.66 14.12 22.92
CA MET A 479 -14.23 14.40 22.65
C MET A 479 -13.30 13.60 23.54
N VAL A 480 -13.65 13.36 24.81
CA VAL A 480 -12.87 12.51 25.72
C VAL A 480 -12.84 11.07 25.18
N LEU A 481 -13.98 10.52 24.76
CA LEU A 481 -14.04 9.20 24.14
C LEU A 481 -13.17 9.12 22.88
N ASN A 482 -13.19 10.18 22.05
CA ASN A 482 -12.33 10.29 20.88
C ASN A 482 -10.84 10.23 21.25
N VAL A 483 -10.42 11.02 22.25
CA VAL A 483 -9.03 11.00 22.75
C VAL A 483 -8.63 9.62 23.28
N VAL A 484 -9.54 8.92 23.96
CA VAL A 484 -9.28 7.55 24.46
C VAL A 484 -9.09 6.56 23.31
N VAL A 485 -9.94 6.60 22.28
CA VAL A 485 -9.83 5.70 21.12
C VAL A 485 -8.53 5.98 20.35
N GLU A 486 -8.22 7.23 20.08
CA GLU A 486 -6.98 7.59 19.37
C GLU A 486 -5.73 7.30 20.22
N ARG A 487 -5.85 7.33 21.56
CA ARG A 487 -4.79 6.87 22.45
C ARG A 487 -4.53 5.37 22.31
N MET A 488 -5.58 4.55 22.30
CA MET A 488 -5.46 3.11 22.09
C MET A 488 -4.83 2.80 20.74
N TYR A 489 -5.25 3.51 19.68
CA TYR A 489 -4.63 3.38 18.36
C TYR A 489 -3.13 3.75 18.37
N PHE A 490 -2.75 4.83 19.06
CA PHE A 490 -1.36 5.21 19.23
C PHE A 490 -0.53 4.16 19.98
N ASP A 491 -1.04 3.62 21.08
CA ASP A 491 -0.35 2.58 21.84
C ASP A 491 -0.22 1.27 21.03
N SER A 492 -1.27 0.86 20.30
CA SER A 492 -1.23 -0.27 19.35
C SER A 492 -0.13 -0.08 18.30
N SER A 493 -0.05 1.13 17.73
CA SER A 493 0.92 1.45 16.68
C SER A 493 2.37 1.31 17.15
N LYS A 494 2.66 1.57 18.43
CA LYS A 494 4.01 1.34 18.98
C LYS A 494 4.35 -0.14 19.08
N ILE A 495 3.39 -0.96 19.48
CA ILE A 495 3.58 -2.41 19.58
C ILE A 495 3.78 -3.00 18.18
N GLN A 496 2.97 -2.59 17.20
CA GLN A 496 3.13 -3.02 15.81
C GLN A 496 4.51 -2.66 15.23
N ARG A 497 5.06 -1.49 15.60
CA ARG A 497 6.42 -1.10 15.20
C ARG A 497 7.45 -2.07 15.78
N MET A 498 7.33 -2.37 17.06
CA MET A 498 8.21 -3.32 17.75
C MET A 498 8.16 -4.70 17.08
N VAL A 499 6.95 -5.23 16.85
CA VAL A 499 6.75 -6.52 16.17
C VAL A 499 7.38 -6.53 14.78
N LYS A 500 7.22 -5.46 14.01
CA LYS A 500 7.87 -5.35 12.68
C LYS A 500 9.40 -5.35 12.79
N GLU A 501 9.96 -4.59 13.71
CA GLU A 501 11.42 -4.52 13.94
C GLU A 501 11.97 -5.90 14.37
N GLU A 502 11.23 -6.66 15.16
CA GLU A 502 11.58 -8.04 15.55
C GLU A 502 11.49 -9.02 14.36
N GLN A 503 10.44 -8.93 13.54
CA GLN A 503 10.30 -9.75 12.32
C GLN A 503 11.39 -9.47 11.28
N GLN A 504 11.91 -8.24 11.24
CA GLN A 504 12.99 -7.83 10.34
C GLN A 504 14.39 -8.11 10.90
N GLY A 505 14.50 -8.67 12.11
CA GLY A 505 15.79 -8.90 12.77
C GLY A 505 16.53 -7.63 13.19
N VAL A 506 15.86 -6.46 13.16
CA VAL A 506 16.41 -5.19 13.65
C VAL A 506 16.56 -5.23 15.17
N ARG A 507 15.63 -5.91 15.85
CA ARG A 507 15.72 -6.23 17.27
C ARG A 507 16.29 -7.64 17.45
N PRO A 508 17.37 -7.80 18.23
CA PRO A 508 18.04 -9.11 18.39
C PRO A 508 17.22 -10.09 19.24
N THR A 509 16.34 -9.59 20.11
CA THR A 509 15.52 -10.41 21.01
C THR A 509 14.05 -10.15 20.71
N LYS A 510 13.29 -11.24 20.50
CA LYS A 510 11.83 -11.19 20.39
C LYS A 510 11.20 -10.96 21.75
N SER A 511 10.12 -10.18 21.77
CA SER A 511 9.29 -10.01 22.96
C SER A 511 8.56 -11.32 23.30
N PRO A 512 8.28 -11.61 24.59
CA PRO A 512 7.54 -12.81 24.95
C PRO A 512 6.06 -12.69 24.56
N SER A 513 5.41 -13.80 24.19
CA SER A 513 4.00 -13.86 23.80
C SER A 513 3.06 -13.22 24.85
N ASP A 514 3.32 -13.47 26.14
CA ASP A 514 2.58 -12.89 27.27
C ASP A 514 2.59 -11.36 27.26
N TYR A 515 3.66 -10.72 26.78
CA TYR A 515 3.72 -9.27 26.64
C TYR A 515 2.71 -8.80 25.59
N LEU A 516 2.65 -9.43 24.41
CA LEU A 516 1.71 -9.03 23.37
C LEU A 516 0.25 -9.25 23.82
N ILE A 517 -0.03 -10.36 24.49
CA ILE A 517 -1.37 -10.69 24.99
C ILE A 517 -1.87 -9.65 25.99
N ARG A 518 -0.99 -9.18 26.89
CA ARG A 518 -1.35 -8.23 27.95
C ARG A 518 -1.37 -6.77 27.49
N ASN A 519 -0.51 -6.40 26.55
CA ASN A 519 -0.26 -4.99 26.23
C ASN A 519 -0.93 -4.51 24.94
N TYR A 520 -1.31 -5.41 24.01
CA TYR A 520 -2.09 -4.96 22.85
C TYR A 520 -3.43 -4.38 23.31
N PRO A 521 -3.73 -3.09 23.00
CA PRO A 521 -5.02 -2.53 23.33
C PRO A 521 -6.10 -3.16 22.46
N ARG A 522 -7.36 -3.05 22.91
CA ARG A 522 -8.51 -3.62 22.21
C ARG A 522 -8.76 -2.99 20.82
N ILE A 523 -8.41 -1.72 20.63
CA ILE A 523 -8.68 -0.96 19.40
C ILE A 523 -7.36 -0.37 18.86
N PRO A 524 -7.03 -0.58 17.57
CA PRO A 524 -7.65 -1.56 16.67
C PRO A 524 -7.21 -3.01 16.98
N ASN A 525 -8.05 -3.96 16.59
CA ASN A 525 -7.77 -5.41 16.51
C ASN A 525 -7.18 -5.82 15.14
N LEU A 526 -7.04 -4.87 14.21
CA LEU A 526 -6.28 -5.01 12.97
C LEU A 526 -5.01 -4.14 12.99
N THR A 527 -3.94 -4.64 12.40
CA THR A 527 -2.70 -3.88 12.21
C THR A 527 -2.87 -2.84 11.11
N ALA A 528 -1.88 -1.95 10.99
CA ALA A 528 -1.82 -0.93 9.94
C ALA A 528 -1.83 -1.50 8.50
N VAL A 529 -1.59 -2.81 8.34
CA VAL A 529 -1.64 -3.52 7.05
C VAL A 529 -2.81 -4.51 6.96
N ALA A 530 -3.84 -4.33 7.80
CA ALA A 530 -5.02 -5.18 7.87
C ALA A 530 -4.73 -6.64 8.28
N GLU A 531 -3.71 -6.89 9.09
CA GLU A 531 -3.51 -8.18 9.78
C GLU A 531 -4.32 -8.25 11.06
N PRO A 532 -5.05 -9.33 11.35
CA PRO A 532 -5.57 -9.55 12.69
C PRO A 532 -4.43 -9.53 13.71
N VAL A 533 -4.49 -8.64 14.68
CA VAL A 533 -3.49 -8.54 15.77
C VAL A 533 -3.38 -9.88 16.51
N ASP A 534 -4.49 -10.63 16.61
CA ASP A 534 -4.51 -11.94 17.23
C ASP A 534 -3.71 -13.00 16.43
N VAL A 535 -3.53 -12.84 15.12
CA VAL A 535 -2.59 -13.66 14.34
C VAL A 535 -1.15 -13.37 14.76
N GLU A 536 -0.78 -12.11 14.99
CA GLU A 536 0.56 -11.78 15.50
C GLU A 536 0.80 -12.40 16.87
N LYS A 537 -0.16 -12.29 17.80
CA LYS A 537 -0.09 -12.96 19.11
C LYS A 537 0.10 -14.47 18.98
N ALA A 538 -0.69 -15.11 18.10
CA ALA A 538 -0.62 -16.54 17.87
C ALA A 538 0.74 -16.98 17.29
N ARG A 539 1.35 -16.19 16.40
CA ARG A 539 2.68 -16.48 15.86
C ARG A 539 3.75 -16.52 16.95
N TYR A 540 3.69 -15.61 17.92
CA TYR A 540 4.61 -15.61 19.06
C TYR A 540 4.37 -16.81 19.98
N LEU A 541 3.10 -17.17 20.22
CA LEU A 541 2.76 -18.38 20.97
C LEU A 541 3.29 -19.65 20.27
N ILE A 542 3.19 -19.72 18.94
CA ILE A 542 3.72 -20.83 18.13
C ILE A 542 5.25 -20.90 18.22
N ASP A 543 5.94 -19.75 18.11
CA ASP A 543 7.40 -19.66 18.25
C ASP A 543 7.86 -20.15 19.65
N GLU A 544 7.07 -19.89 20.69
CA GLU A 544 7.28 -20.36 22.06
C GLU A 544 6.75 -21.78 22.33
N LYS A 545 6.25 -22.48 21.31
CA LYS A 545 5.63 -23.83 21.41
C LYS A 545 4.40 -23.91 22.31
N LYS A 546 3.71 -22.79 22.58
CA LYS A 546 2.43 -22.72 23.31
C LYS A 546 1.25 -22.95 22.35
N PHE A 547 1.18 -24.12 21.73
CA PHE A 547 0.26 -24.39 20.61
C PHE A 547 -1.23 -24.31 20.99
N ASP A 548 -1.64 -24.81 22.15
CA ASP A 548 -3.05 -24.77 22.58
C ASP A 548 -3.55 -23.34 22.79
N GLU A 549 -2.72 -22.49 23.36
CA GLU A 549 -3.03 -21.06 23.54
C GLU A 549 -3.10 -20.37 22.18
N ALA A 550 -2.15 -20.66 21.27
CA ALA A 550 -2.17 -20.11 19.91
C ALA A 550 -3.49 -20.46 19.20
N ARG A 551 -3.92 -21.73 19.27
CA ARG A 551 -5.18 -22.20 18.67
C ARG A 551 -6.41 -21.51 19.26
N LYS A 552 -6.43 -21.26 20.58
CA LYS A 552 -7.51 -20.52 21.25
C LYS A 552 -7.60 -19.07 20.75
N VAL A 553 -6.46 -18.39 20.61
CA VAL A 553 -6.39 -17.02 20.09
C VAL A 553 -6.79 -16.97 18.61
N LEU A 554 -6.36 -17.94 17.78
CA LEU A 554 -6.76 -18.00 16.38
C LEU A 554 -8.27 -18.25 16.22
N ALA A 555 -8.84 -19.11 17.06
CA ALA A 555 -10.26 -19.43 17.04
C ALA A 555 -11.16 -18.25 17.49
N SER A 556 -10.64 -17.24 18.20
CA SER A 556 -11.41 -16.06 18.56
C SER A 556 -11.58 -15.06 17.41
N ILE A 557 -10.90 -15.25 16.27
CA ILE A 557 -10.96 -14.32 15.13
C ILE A 557 -12.22 -14.58 14.31
N HIS A 558 -13.32 -13.92 14.69
CA HIS A 558 -14.58 -13.89 13.94
C HIS A 558 -14.81 -12.54 13.23
N TYR A 559 -14.07 -11.52 13.65
CA TYR A 559 -14.13 -10.16 13.12
C TYR A 559 -13.46 -10.00 11.74
N HIS A 560 -12.76 -11.03 11.26
CA HIS A 560 -12.11 -11.03 9.95
C HIS A 560 -12.31 -12.35 9.17
N PRO A 561 -13.56 -12.72 8.81
CA PRO A 561 -13.92 -14.05 8.30
C PRO A 561 -13.38 -14.38 6.90
N TYR A 562 -12.87 -13.39 6.18
CA TYR A 562 -12.27 -13.58 4.86
C TYR A 562 -10.74 -13.61 4.91
N ASP A 563 -10.12 -13.59 6.09
CA ASP A 563 -8.67 -13.81 6.21
C ASP A 563 -8.42 -15.33 6.29
N ALA A 564 -7.43 -15.82 5.54
CA ALA A 564 -7.05 -17.23 5.59
C ALA A 564 -5.96 -17.52 6.65
N ARG A 565 -5.37 -16.48 7.25
CA ARG A 565 -4.31 -16.61 8.26
C ARG A 565 -4.75 -17.33 9.53
N PRO A 566 -5.97 -17.11 10.08
CA PRO A 566 -6.42 -17.86 11.25
C PRO A 566 -6.33 -19.38 11.02
N GLU A 567 -6.84 -19.86 9.88
CA GLU A 567 -6.78 -21.26 9.49
C GLU A 567 -5.35 -21.70 9.15
N TYR A 568 -4.61 -20.90 8.39
CA TYR A 568 -3.23 -21.21 8.01
C TYR A 568 -2.33 -21.38 9.24
N PHE A 569 -2.34 -20.43 10.19
CA PHE A 569 -1.53 -20.54 11.40
C PHE A 569 -2.05 -21.60 12.36
N THR A 570 -3.33 -21.96 12.30
CA THR A 570 -3.83 -23.15 13.01
C THR A 570 -3.20 -24.42 12.42
N ALA A 571 -3.12 -24.55 11.10
CA ALA A 571 -2.43 -25.66 10.45
C ALA A 571 -0.92 -25.67 10.78
N VAL A 572 -0.27 -24.51 10.77
CA VAL A 572 1.14 -24.36 11.17
C VAL A 572 1.35 -24.81 12.62
N SER A 573 0.43 -24.48 13.54
CA SER A 573 0.55 -24.91 14.94
C SER A 573 0.61 -26.44 15.08
N TYR A 574 -0.25 -27.19 14.38
CA TYR A 574 -0.20 -28.66 14.35
C TYR A 574 1.01 -29.20 13.60
N PHE A 575 1.46 -28.50 12.55
CA PHE A 575 2.67 -28.88 11.81
C PHE A 575 3.94 -28.75 12.66
N MET A 576 4.00 -27.77 13.56
CA MET A 576 5.16 -27.52 14.42
C MET A 576 5.21 -28.41 15.67
N GLU A 577 4.15 -29.15 15.97
CA GLU A 577 4.17 -30.19 17.01
C GLU A 577 5.12 -31.34 16.62
N GLU A 578 5.69 -32.00 17.64
CA GLU A 578 6.53 -33.19 17.44
C GLU A 578 5.69 -34.35 16.87
N ASN A 579 4.53 -34.60 17.47
CA ASN A 579 3.54 -35.59 17.04
C ASN A 579 2.49 -34.94 16.11
N LYS A 580 2.88 -34.63 14.88
CA LYS A 580 2.03 -33.96 13.88
C LYS A 580 0.70 -34.68 13.66
N ASN A 581 -0.41 -34.00 13.92
CA ASN A 581 -1.74 -34.49 13.61
C ASN A 581 -2.10 -34.15 12.14
N ASN A 582 -1.86 -35.08 11.22
CA ASN A 582 -2.08 -34.86 9.79
C ASN A 582 -3.55 -34.55 9.43
N ASP A 583 -4.53 -35.15 10.12
CA ASP A 583 -5.95 -34.83 9.90
C ASP A 583 -6.26 -33.36 10.21
N SER A 584 -5.68 -32.85 11.29
CA SER A 584 -5.85 -31.44 11.69
C SER A 584 -5.10 -30.50 10.74
N ILE A 585 -3.87 -30.84 10.35
CA ILE A 585 -3.11 -30.06 9.35
C ILE A 585 -3.92 -29.98 8.05
N TYR A 586 -4.42 -31.11 7.54
CA TYR A 586 -5.26 -31.17 6.33
C TYR A 586 -6.51 -30.31 6.49
N LYS A 587 -7.28 -30.49 7.57
CA LYS A 587 -8.54 -29.77 7.81
C LYS A 587 -8.36 -28.25 7.74
N TYR A 588 -7.34 -27.72 8.42
CA TYR A 588 -7.13 -26.27 8.49
C TYR A 588 -6.42 -25.72 7.24
N ALA A 589 -5.46 -26.45 6.66
CA ALA A 589 -4.82 -26.05 5.40
C ALA A 589 -5.83 -26.03 4.23
N HIS A 590 -6.71 -27.02 4.18
CA HIS A 590 -7.82 -27.07 3.21
C HIS A 590 -8.73 -25.85 3.33
N LYS A 591 -9.18 -25.53 4.56
CA LYS A 591 -9.99 -24.31 4.79
C LYS A 591 -9.26 -23.04 4.36
N ALA A 592 -7.98 -22.91 4.71
CA ALA A 592 -7.16 -21.77 4.30
C ALA A 592 -7.04 -21.66 2.78
N ARG A 593 -6.84 -22.78 2.06
CA ARG A 593 -6.80 -22.81 0.59
C ARG A 593 -8.16 -22.46 -0.01
N MET A 594 -9.26 -22.93 0.56
CA MET A 594 -10.60 -22.59 0.07
C MET A 594 -10.92 -21.10 0.20
N ILE A 595 -10.38 -20.43 1.22
CA ILE A 595 -10.45 -18.97 1.36
C ILE A 595 -9.48 -18.29 0.39
N LYS A 596 -8.20 -18.70 0.38
CA LYS A 596 -7.11 -18.09 -0.42
C LYS A 596 -6.40 -19.15 -1.28
N PRO A 597 -6.94 -19.49 -2.46
CA PRO A 597 -6.48 -20.62 -3.28
C PRO A 597 -5.14 -20.39 -3.99
N ASN A 598 -4.77 -19.14 -4.24
CA ASN A 598 -3.54 -18.80 -4.97
C ASN A 598 -2.31 -18.64 -4.04
N PHE A 599 -2.44 -18.86 -2.73
CA PHE A 599 -1.30 -18.83 -1.81
C PHE A 599 -0.71 -20.23 -1.66
N PHE A 600 0.50 -20.44 -2.19
CA PHE A 600 1.17 -21.74 -2.16
C PHE A 600 1.36 -22.31 -0.75
N GLY A 601 1.57 -21.47 0.27
CA GLY A 601 1.73 -21.97 1.65
C GLY A 601 0.54 -22.78 2.15
N ASN A 602 -0.69 -22.40 1.77
CA ASN A 602 -1.90 -23.17 2.11
C ASN A 602 -1.88 -24.52 1.41
N LEU A 603 -1.60 -24.53 0.10
CA LEU A 603 -1.52 -25.74 -0.70
C LEU A 603 -0.42 -26.68 -0.21
N ASN A 604 0.75 -26.14 0.14
CA ASN A 604 1.90 -26.92 0.59
C ASN A 604 1.61 -27.67 1.90
N LEU A 605 0.92 -27.04 2.86
CA LEU A 605 0.51 -27.71 4.10
C LEU A 605 -0.56 -28.79 3.84
N GLU A 606 -1.50 -28.53 2.93
CA GLU A 606 -2.54 -29.49 2.57
C GLU A 606 -1.95 -30.72 1.87
N THR A 607 -1.07 -30.52 0.88
CA THR A 607 -0.40 -31.62 0.19
C THR A 607 0.56 -32.37 1.11
N PHE A 608 1.26 -31.67 2.01
CA PHE A 608 2.06 -32.32 3.06
C PHE A 608 1.21 -33.28 3.89
N ALA A 609 0.06 -32.83 4.39
CA ALA A 609 -0.82 -33.67 5.20
C ALA A 609 -1.37 -34.86 4.41
N LEU A 610 -1.87 -34.63 3.19
CA LEU A 610 -2.37 -35.69 2.30
C LEU A 610 -1.32 -36.75 2.02
N ASN A 611 -0.08 -36.34 1.73
CA ASN A 611 1.02 -37.28 1.46
C ASN A 611 1.31 -38.17 2.68
N ASN A 612 1.31 -37.59 3.89
CA ASN A 612 1.50 -38.36 5.12
C ASN A 612 0.29 -39.24 5.48
N MET A 613 -0.88 -39.00 4.88
CA MET A 613 -2.07 -39.84 4.97
C MET A 613 -2.16 -40.88 3.84
N GLY A 614 -1.14 -40.99 2.97
CA GLY A 614 -1.12 -41.91 1.83
C GLY A 614 -1.99 -41.48 0.63
N LYS A 615 -2.43 -40.22 0.58
CA LYS A 615 -3.34 -39.67 -0.44
C LYS A 615 -2.61 -38.86 -1.51
N GLU A 616 -1.51 -39.38 -2.02
CA GLU A 616 -0.60 -38.65 -2.93
C GLU A 616 -1.25 -38.27 -4.26
N GLN A 617 -2.21 -39.07 -4.75
CA GLN A 617 -2.95 -38.76 -5.98
C GLN A 617 -3.81 -37.49 -5.84
N GLU A 618 -4.40 -37.26 -4.66
CA GLU A 618 -5.11 -36.01 -4.37
C GLU A 618 -4.14 -34.82 -4.40
N SER A 619 -2.94 -34.96 -3.84
CA SER A 619 -1.91 -33.93 -3.88
C SER A 619 -1.45 -33.58 -5.31
N ILE A 620 -1.25 -34.59 -6.15
CA ILE A 620 -0.89 -34.40 -7.57
C ILE A 620 -1.97 -33.59 -8.29
N HIS A 621 -3.26 -33.93 -8.08
CA HIS A 621 -4.38 -33.21 -8.69
C HIS A 621 -4.42 -31.74 -8.23
N LEU A 622 -4.28 -31.48 -6.93
CA LEU A 622 -4.29 -30.10 -6.40
C LEU A 622 -3.14 -29.26 -6.96
N LEU A 623 -1.94 -29.83 -7.10
CA LEU A 623 -0.78 -29.14 -7.69
C LEU A 623 -0.97 -28.87 -9.18
N LYS A 624 -1.54 -29.82 -9.94
CA LYS A 624 -1.89 -29.62 -11.35
C LYS A 624 -2.93 -28.51 -11.52
N GLN A 625 -3.94 -28.45 -10.67
CA GLN A 625 -4.94 -27.38 -10.67
C GLN A 625 -4.31 -26.01 -10.38
N TYR A 626 -3.47 -25.92 -9.34
CA TYR A 626 -2.79 -24.69 -8.95
C TYR A 626 -1.93 -24.10 -10.09
N LEU A 627 -1.23 -24.96 -10.82
CA LEU A 627 -0.38 -24.60 -11.97
C LEU A 627 -1.18 -24.41 -13.28
N GLY A 628 -2.49 -24.66 -13.26
CA GLY A 628 -3.37 -24.60 -14.43
C GLY A 628 -3.03 -25.64 -15.50
N LEU A 629 -2.52 -26.80 -15.10
CA LEU A 629 -2.29 -27.98 -15.94
C LEU A 629 -3.54 -28.86 -16.04
N GLU A 630 -4.44 -28.73 -15.07
CA GLU A 630 -5.72 -29.41 -15.03
C GLU A 630 -6.82 -28.40 -14.67
N LYS A 631 -7.99 -28.55 -15.29
CA LYS A 631 -9.14 -27.69 -14.98
C LYS A 631 -9.76 -28.13 -13.67
N ASP A 632 -10.21 -27.17 -12.87
CA ASP A 632 -11.14 -27.45 -11.78
C ASP A 632 -12.43 -28.03 -12.40
N SER A 633 -12.89 -29.16 -11.88
CA SER A 633 -14.11 -29.84 -12.35
C SER A 633 -15.36 -29.00 -12.07
N VAL A 634 -15.26 -28.02 -11.16
CA VAL A 634 -16.33 -27.08 -10.81
C VAL A 634 -16.10 -25.74 -11.48
N GLN A 635 -16.72 -25.52 -12.64
CA GLN A 635 -16.70 -24.22 -13.30
C GLN A 635 -17.61 -23.23 -12.54
N LYS A 636 -17.05 -22.50 -11.57
CA LYS A 636 -17.80 -21.44 -10.88
C LYS A 636 -18.16 -20.34 -11.90
N PRO A 637 -19.41 -19.85 -11.91
CA PRO A 637 -19.80 -18.74 -12.78
C PRO A 637 -18.89 -17.55 -12.52
N GLN A 638 -18.34 -16.99 -13.60
CA GLN A 638 -17.43 -15.86 -13.53
C GLN A 638 -18.17 -14.62 -12.97
N PRO A 639 -17.68 -13.99 -11.90
CA PRO A 639 -18.28 -12.78 -11.34
C PRO A 639 -18.36 -11.64 -12.36
N LYS A 640 -19.41 -10.81 -12.26
CA LYS A 640 -19.64 -9.67 -13.16
C LYS A 640 -18.44 -8.72 -13.19
N TRP A 641 -17.85 -8.41 -12.03
CA TRP A 641 -16.68 -7.52 -11.96
C TRP A 641 -15.47 -8.06 -12.74
N LYS A 642 -15.23 -9.38 -12.74
CA LYS A 642 -14.13 -9.98 -13.54
C LYS A 642 -14.39 -9.80 -15.03
N THR A 643 -15.62 -10.01 -15.48
CA THR A 643 -16.02 -9.78 -16.87
C THR A 643 -15.86 -8.31 -17.27
N ILE A 644 -16.28 -7.37 -16.40
CA ILE A 644 -16.15 -5.93 -16.64
C ILE A 644 -14.68 -5.51 -16.71
N LEU A 645 -13.85 -5.96 -15.77
CA LEU A 645 -12.41 -5.67 -15.75
C LEU A 645 -11.73 -6.16 -17.02
N LYS A 646 -11.97 -7.41 -17.42
CA LYS A 646 -11.38 -8.00 -18.61
C LYS A 646 -11.81 -7.29 -19.89
N ASN A 647 -13.11 -7.07 -20.06
CA ASN A 647 -13.66 -6.59 -21.34
C ASN A 647 -13.58 -5.07 -21.50
N ARG A 648 -13.73 -4.29 -20.42
CA ARG A 648 -13.76 -2.82 -20.49
C ARG A 648 -12.45 -2.15 -20.09
N PHE A 649 -11.68 -2.79 -19.20
CA PHE A 649 -10.46 -2.20 -18.64
C PHE A 649 -9.19 -2.97 -19.02
N HIS A 650 -9.32 -4.07 -19.76
CA HIS A 650 -8.22 -4.96 -20.17
C HIS A 650 -7.37 -5.47 -19.00
N VAL A 651 -8.00 -5.65 -17.83
CA VAL A 651 -7.36 -6.23 -16.63
C VAL A 651 -7.89 -7.66 -16.44
N ASP A 652 -7.02 -8.66 -16.57
CA ASP A 652 -7.36 -10.07 -16.38
C ASP A 652 -6.67 -10.60 -15.13
N VAL A 653 -7.37 -10.48 -13.99
CA VAL A 653 -6.86 -10.88 -12.68
C VAL A 653 -6.61 -12.39 -12.57
N ASP A 654 -7.36 -13.22 -13.31
CA ASP A 654 -7.21 -14.68 -13.28
C ASP A 654 -5.96 -15.10 -14.05
N ARG A 655 -5.71 -14.47 -15.20
CA ARG A 655 -4.45 -14.65 -15.96
C ARG A 655 -3.25 -14.25 -15.11
N ASP A 656 -3.32 -13.11 -14.44
CA ASP A 656 -2.23 -12.59 -13.62
C ASP A 656 -2.00 -13.45 -12.37
N ALA A 657 -3.06 -13.96 -11.74
CA ALA A 657 -3.00 -14.94 -10.66
C ALA A 657 -2.31 -16.24 -11.10
N LEU A 658 -2.73 -16.81 -12.24
CA LEU A 658 -2.13 -18.03 -12.78
C LEU A 658 -0.66 -17.83 -13.15
N ARG A 659 -0.28 -16.66 -13.67
CA ARG A 659 1.13 -16.30 -13.91
C ARG A 659 1.91 -16.29 -12.59
N GLY A 660 1.32 -15.75 -11.52
CA GLY A 660 1.86 -15.81 -10.16
C GLY A 660 2.06 -17.25 -9.69
N ASN A 661 1.05 -18.10 -9.81
CA ASN A 661 1.14 -19.52 -9.42
C ASN A 661 2.26 -20.25 -10.18
N ARG A 662 2.42 -19.97 -11.48
CA ARG A 662 3.48 -20.58 -12.32
C ARG A 662 4.88 -20.07 -12.05
N SER A 663 5.00 -18.96 -11.31
CA SER A 663 6.29 -18.47 -10.81
C SER A 663 6.74 -19.16 -9.50
N GLU A 664 5.85 -19.96 -8.88
CA GLU A 664 6.17 -20.69 -7.65
C GLU A 664 7.00 -21.94 -7.96
N VAL A 665 8.30 -21.85 -7.71
CA VAL A 665 9.29 -22.91 -7.97
C VAL A 665 8.94 -24.19 -7.20
N GLN A 666 8.51 -24.05 -5.95
CA GLN A 666 8.25 -25.19 -5.08
C GLN A 666 7.02 -25.99 -5.51
N ALA A 667 6.04 -25.35 -6.17
CA ALA A 667 4.86 -26.05 -6.70
C ALA A 667 5.24 -27.02 -7.83
N TRP A 668 6.07 -26.57 -8.77
CA TRP A 668 6.57 -27.41 -9.87
C TRP A 668 7.42 -28.57 -9.36
N ASN A 669 8.35 -28.30 -8.45
CA ASN A 669 9.22 -29.32 -7.87
C ASN A 669 8.43 -30.35 -7.04
N SER A 670 7.43 -29.90 -6.26
CA SER A 670 6.57 -30.80 -5.48
C SER A 670 5.76 -31.73 -6.39
N LEU A 671 5.22 -31.20 -7.50
CA LEU A 671 4.46 -32.01 -8.47
C LEU A 671 5.36 -33.05 -9.15
N ALA A 672 6.53 -32.62 -9.64
CA ALA A 672 7.48 -33.52 -10.29
C ALA A 672 8.00 -34.60 -9.34
N TYR A 673 8.28 -34.25 -8.08
CA TYR A 673 8.69 -35.20 -7.05
C TYR A 673 7.62 -36.25 -6.77
N LEU A 674 6.34 -35.84 -6.62
CA LEU A 674 5.25 -36.79 -6.38
C LEU A 674 5.00 -37.69 -7.59
N GLN A 675 5.09 -37.16 -8.80
CA GLN A 675 5.02 -37.94 -10.03
C GLN A 675 6.19 -38.94 -10.10
N GLU A 676 7.41 -38.53 -9.78
CA GLU A 676 8.57 -39.43 -9.72
C GLU A 676 8.36 -40.56 -8.70
N LYS A 677 7.89 -40.22 -7.49
CA LYS A 677 7.60 -41.17 -6.41
C LYS A 677 6.53 -42.19 -6.80
N ASN A 678 5.53 -41.77 -7.56
CA ASN A 678 4.43 -42.62 -8.05
C ASN A 678 4.76 -43.32 -9.38
N ASN A 679 6.04 -43.38 -9.78
CA ASN A 679 6.52 -44.01 -11.01
C ASN A 679 5.93 -43.41 -12.31
N LEU A 680 5.48 -42.16 -12.26
CA LEU A 680 5.00 -41.37 -13.39
C LEU A 680 6.15 -40.53 -13.97
N ILE A 681 7.25 -41.18 -14.36
CA ILE A 681 8.50 -40.50 -14.74
C ILE A 681 8.32 -39.60 -15.98
N ALA A 682 7.53 -40.05 -16.95
CA ALA A 682 7.21 -39.25 -18.14
C ALA A 682 6.44 -37.97 -17.80
N ASP A 683 5.47 -38.06 -16.88
CA ASP A 683 4.71 -36.92 -16.40
C ASP A 683 5.61 -35.95 -15.61
N ALA A 684 6.49 -36.47 -14.75
CA ALA A 684 7.47 -35.66 -14.01
C ALA A 684 8.37 -34.85 -14.95
N ARG A 685 8.82 -35.47 -16.05
CA ARG A 685 9.57 -34.78 -17.10
C ARG A 685 8.73 -33.72 -17.78
N ALA A 686 7.50 -34.04 -18.20
CA ALA A 686 6.62 -33.09 -18.87
C ALA A 686 6.28 -31.87 -17.99
N THR A 687 6.09 -32.10 -16.68
CA THR A 687 5.93 -31.04 -15.67
C THR A 687 7.13 -30.11 -15.64
N LEU A 688 8.36 -30.64 -15.58
CA LEU A 688 9.58 -29.84 -15.51
C LEU A 688 9.92 -29.16 -16.86
N ASP A 689 9.63 -29.81 -17.98
CA ASP A 689 9.69 -29.21 -19.33
C ASP A 689 8.76 -27.98 -19.41
N SER A 690 7.54 -28.10 -18.86
CA SER A 690 6.59 -26.99 -18.78
C SER A 690 7.08 -25.89 -17.83
N ALA A 691 7.69 -26.25 -16.70
CA ALA A 691 8.23 -25.30 -15.73
C ALA A 691 9.32 -24.40 -16.35
N ILE A 692 10.20 -24.95 -17.20
CA ILE A 692 11.26 -24.19 -17.89
C ILE A 692 10.71 -23.06 -18.77
N VAL A 693 9.51 -23.20 -19.34
CA VAL A 693 8.89 -22.12 -20.13
C VAL A 693 8.65 -20.87 -19.26
N TYR A 694 8.35 -21.06 -17.97
CA TYR A 694 8.06 -19.97 -17.03
C TYR A 694 9.27 -19.57 -16.18
N LEU A 695 10.18 -20.50 -15.94
CA LEU A 695 11.33 -20.38 -15.02
C LEU A 695 12.63 -20.87 -15.70
N PRO A 696 13.02 -20.30 -16.86
CA PRO A 696 14.10 -20.85 -17.69
C PRO A 696 15.47 -20.85 -17.02
N ASP A 697 15.71 -19.91 -16.11
CA ASP A 697 16.99 -19.72 -15.42
C ASP A 697 17.01 -20.29 -14.00
N ASN A 698 15.93 -20.95 -13.55
CA ASN A 698 15.86 -21.47 -12.20
C ASN A 698 16.69 -22.77 -12.07
N LYS A 699 17.77 -22.70 -11.28
CA LYS A 699 18.70 -23.82 -11.09
C LYS A 699 18.03 -25.08 -10.52
N ASP A 700 17.09 -24.94 -9.59
CA ASP A 700 16.44 -26.11 -8.96
C ASP A 700 15.59 -26.87 -9.98
N ILE A 701 14.83 -26.16 -10.83
CA ILE A 701 14.05 -26.75 -11.91
C ILE A 701 14.96 -27.46 -12.92
N ILE A 702 16.03 -26.80 -13.36
CA ILE A 702 16.98 -27.36 -14.33
C ILE A 702 17.64 -28.63 -13.77
N ASN A 703 18.11 -28.58 -12.53
CA ASN A 703 18.77 -29.71 -11.87
C ASN A 703 17.81 -30.91 -11.72
N ASN A 704 16.60 -30.66 -11.23
CA ASN A 704 15.58 -31.72 -11.09
C ASN A 704 15.20 -32.31 -12.45
N ARG A 705 15.12 -31.48 -13.49
CA ARG A 705 14.85 -31.96 -14.86
C ARG A 705 15.97 -32.85 -15.38
N ASN A 706 17.21 -32.41 -15.24
CA ASN A 706 18.38 -33.18 -15.67
C ASN A 706 18.48 -34.52 -14.94
N LYS A 707 18.15 -34.55 -13.64
CA LYS A 707 18.03 -35.78 -12.86
C LYS A 707 16.99 -36.73 -13.46
N ILE A 708 15.78 -36.26 -13.75
CA ILE A 708 14.71 -37.08 -14.35
C ILE A 708 15.11 -37.57 -15.75
N ILE A 709 15.69 -36.72 -16.59
CA ILE A 709 16.16 -37.09 -17.93
C ILE A 709 17.24 -38.15 -17.85
N SER A 710 18.25 -37.96 -16.98
CA SER A 710 19.31 -38.94 -16.79
C SER A 710 18.74 -40.30 -16.38
N ARG A 711 17.79 -40.33 -15.45
CA ARG A 711 17.10 -41.56 -15.04
C ARG A 711 16.36 -42.24 -16.20
N MET A 712 15.61 -41.48 -17.00
CA MET A 712 14.92 -42.01 -18.18
C MET A 712 15.89 -42.56 -19.22
N GLN A 713 17.01 -41.88 -19.45
CA GLN A 713 18.03 -42.34 -20.40
C GLN A 713 18.73 -43.61 -19.90
N VAL A 714 19.03 -43.71 -18.60
CA VAL A 714 19.57 -44.94 -18.00
C VAL A 714 18.62 -46.12 -18.26
N GLU A 715 17.32 -45.94 -18.00
CA GLU A 715 16.32 -46.99 -18.20
C GLU A 715 16.17 -47.36 -19.68
N GLN A 716 16.09 -46.35 -20.56
CA GLN A 716 15.94 -46.54 -22.00
C GLN A 716 17.13 -47.26 -22.64
N PHE A 717 18.35 -46.93 -22.21
CA PHE A 717 19.60 -47.47 -22.78
C PHE A 717 20.22 -48.58 -21.93
N ALA A 718 19.51 -49.08 -20.91
CA ALA A 718 19.93 -50.22 -20.09
C ALA A 718 20.34 -51.46 -20.92
N PRO A 719 19.72 -51.80 -22.07
CA PRO A 719 20.18 -52.90 -22.91
C PRO A 719 21.61 -52.71 -23.45
N LEU A 720 22.00 -51.49 -23.82
CA LEU A 720 23.37 -51.20 -24.27
C LEU A 720 24.37 -51.38 -23.14
N TYR A 721 24.04 -50.87 -21.95
CA TYR A 721 24.88 -51.05 -20.76
C TYR A 721 25.01 -52.53 -20.39
N THR A 722 23.91 -53.28 -20.41
CA THR A 722 23.91 -54.73 -20.13
C THR A 722 24.76 -55.49 -21.14
N GLN A 723 24.65 -55.17 -22.44
CA GLN A 723 25.48 -55.77 -23.48
C GLN A 723 26.97 -55.46 -23.29
N ALA A 724 27.31 -54.21 -23.00
CA ALA A 724 28.69 -53.80 -22.73
C ALA A 724 29.26 -54.51 -21.50
N MET A 725 28.46 -54.64 -20.44
CA MET A 725 28.83 -55.35 -19.22
C MET A 725 29.04 -56.86 -19.46
N GLN A 726 28.20 -57.51 -20.28
CA GLN A 726 28.40 -58.91 -20.65
C GLN A 726 29.73 -59.12 -21.38
N LEU A 727 30.06 -58.25 -22.35
CA LEU A 727 31.35 -58.29 -23.04
C LEU A 727 32.52 -58.03 -22.09
N TYR A 728 32.38 -57.05 -21.20
CA TYR A 728 33.36 -56.74 -20.17
C TYR A 728 33.62 -57.93 -19.23
N LEU A 729 32.57 -58.59 -18.73
CA LEU A 729 32.68 -59.76 -17.85
C LEU A 729 33.31 -60.97 -18.55
N GLN A 730 33.12 -61.08 -19.87
CA GLN A 730 33.81 -62.07 -20.72
C GLN A 730 35.26 -61.68 -21.07
N GLN A 731 35.78 -60.57 -20.52
CA GLN A 731 37.11 -60.00 -20.81
C GLN A 731 37.29 -59.57 -22.28
N ARG A 732 36.18 -59.38 -23.03
CA ARG A 732 36.17 -58.92 -24.43
C ARG A 732 36.19 -57.40 -24.49
N TYR A 733 37.23 -56.79 -23.91
CA TYR A 733 37.33 -55.34 -23.69
C TYR A 733 37.28 -54.51 -24.99
N ALA A 734 37.94 -54.97 -26.06
CA ALA A 734 37.93 -54.29 -27.35
C ALA A 734 36.52 -54.16 -27.96
N GLU A 735 35.66 -55.14 -27.69
CA GLU A 735 34.26 -55.15 -28.15
C GLU A 735 33.33 -54.41 -27.18
N ALA A 736 33.65 -54.39 -25.88
CA ALA A 736 32.88 -53.67 -24.87
C ALA A 736 32.98 -52.14 -25.03
N ILE A 737 34.16 -51.61 -25.38
CA ILE A 737 34.41 -50.16 -25.56
C ILE A 737 33.42 -49.47 -26.49
N PRO A 738 33.20 -49.91 -27.74
CA PRO A 738 32.28 -49.23 -28.64
C PRO A 738 30.82 -49.27 -28.15
N ILE A 739 30.43 -50.29 -27.39
CA ILE A 739 29.08 -50.38 -26.81
C ILE A 739 28.95 -49.45 -25.59
N PHE A 740 29.95 -49.41 -24.69
CA PHE A 740 30.00 -48.40 -23.62
C PHE A 740 30.01 -46.98 -24.17
N THR A 741 30.72 -46.71 -25.27
CA THR A 741 30.71 -45.39 -25.92
C THR A 741 29.34 -45.03 -26.45
N LYS A 742 28.66 -45.95 -27.17
CA LYS A 742 27.27 -45.72 -27.60
C LYS A 742 26.32 -45.47 -26.43
N PHE A 743 26.52 -46.16 -25.31
CA PHE A 743 25.74 -45.93 -24.09
C PHE A 743 26.02 -44.56 -23.47
N LEU A 744 27.29 -44.18 -23.30
CA LEU A 744 27.70 -42.91 -22.70
C LEU A 744 27.41 -41.70 -23.60
N GLU A 745 27.32 -41.86 -24.93
CA GLU A 745 26.77 -40.83 -25.83
C GLU A 745 25.30 -40.50 -25.51
N LYS A 746 24.57 -41.44 -24.90
CA LYS A 746 23.17 -41.28 -24.50
C LYS A 746 22.99 -40.99 -23.02
N VAL A 747 23.91 -41.47 -22.18
CA VAL A 747 23.92 -41.31 -20.72
C VAL A 747 25.30 -40.83 -20.24
N PRO A 748 25.72 -39.60 -20.57
CA PRO A 748 27.11 -39.15 -20.40
C PRO A 748 27.59 -39.12 -18.95
N ALA A 749 26.71 -38.85 -17.99
CA ALA A 749 27.04 -38.80 -16.57
C ALA A 749 26.92 -40.16 -15.84
N HIS A 750 26.95 -41.29 -16.56
CA HIS A 750 26.82 -42.61 -15.94
C HIS A 750 28.16 -43.11 -15.37
N ILE A 751 28.32 -43.00 -14.05
CA ILE A 751 29.56 -43.31 -13.31
C ILE A 751 30.10 -44.71 -13.60
N ASP A 752 29.26 -45.74 -13.54
CA ASP A 752 29.72 -47.11 -13.80
C ASP A 752 30.05 -47.33 -15.29
N GLY A 753 29.38 -46.59 -16.18
CA GLY A 753 29.67 -46.64 -17.60
C GLY A 753 31.08 -46.12 -17.89
N LEU A 754 31.41 -44.96 -17.31
CA LEU A 754 32.74 -44.35 -17.38
C LEU A 754 33.79 -45.25 -16.73
N ARG A 755 33.50 -45.81 -15.55
CA ARG A 755 34.39 -46.73 -14.83
C ARG A 755 34.77 -47.94 -15.66
N TYR A 756 33.78 -48.69 -16.17
CA TYR A 756 34.05 -49.93 -16.90
C TYR A 756 34.62 -49.67 -18.30
N ARG A 757 34.30 -48.53 -18.93
CA ARG A 757 34.98 -48.10 -20.16
C ARG A 757 36.43 -47.72 -19.91
N ALA A 758 36.74 -47.02 -18.83
CA ALA A 758 38.11 -46.70 -18.44
C ALA A 758 38.96 -47.96 -18.20
N ILE A 759 38.43 -48.96 -17.49
CA ILE A 759 39.11 -50.25 -17.28
C ILE A 759 39.27 -51.00 -18.62
N SER A 760 38.27 -50.94 -19.51
CA SER A 760 38.38 -51.55 -20.84
C SER A 760 39.44 -50.86 -21.70
N TYR A 761 39.55 -49.53 -21.63
CA TYR A 761 40.61 -48.75 -22.29
C TYR A 761 42.00 -49.12 -21.75
N TYR A 762 42.15 -49.31 -20.43
CA TYR A 762 43.39 -49.79 -19.84
C TYR A 762 43.80 -51.16 -20.40
N ASN A 763 42.88 -52.14 -20.40
CA ASN A 763 43.17 -53.49 -20.89
C ASN A 763 43.42 -53.56 -22.41
N THR A 764 43.02 -52.54 -23.17
CA THR A 764 43.30 -52.40 -24.61
C THR A 764 44.43 -51.41 -24.91
N GLN A 765 45.20 -51.02 -23.89
CA GLN A 765 46.37 -50.14 -23.97
C GLN A 765 46.06 -48.70 -24.45
N GLN A 766 44.81 -48.25 -24.35
CA GLN A 766 44.38 -46.89 -24.65
C GLN A 766 44.44 -46.00 -23.40
N TYR A 767 45.63 -45.89 -22.80
CA TYR A 767 45.83 -45.34 -21.46
C TYR A 767 45.36 -43.89 -21.28
N GLN A 768 45.56 -43.02 -22.28
CA GLN A 768 45.12 -41.62 -22.18
C GLN A 768 43.59 -41.51 -22.11
N LYS A 769 42.85 -42.36 -22.83
CA LYS A 769 41.37 -42.37 -22.78
C LYS A 769 40.84 -42.87 -21.45
N ALA A 770 41.51 -43.87 -20.85
CA ALA A 770 41.19 -44.33 -19.51
C ALA A 770 41.35 -43.22 -18.46
N ILE A 771 42.44 -42.43 -18.53
CA ILE A 771 42.66 -41.28 -17.64
C ILE A 771 41.56 -40.21 -17.82
N ASN A 772 41.16 -39.95 -19.07
CA ASN A 772 40.11 -38.96 -19.35
C ASN A 772 38.75 -39.37 -18.74
N ASP A 773 38.34 -40.64 -18.89
CA ASP A 773 37.09 -41.14 -18.29
C ASP A 773 37.12 -41.06 -16.75
N MET A 774 38.28 -41.35 -16.13
CA MET A 774 38.44 -41.21 -14.67
C MET A 774 38.40 -39.75 -14.21
N ALA A 775 38.99 -38.82 -14.97
CA ALA A 775 38.92 -37.39 -14.69
C ALA A 775 37.50 -36.84 -14.88
N GLU A 776 36.75 -37.36 -15.86
CA GLU A 776 35.34 -37.04 -16.05
C GLU A 776 34.51 -37.47 -14.83
N MET A 777 34.76 -38.66 -14.27
CA MET A 777 34.11 -39.10 -13.02
C MET A 777 34.38 -38.15 -11.84
N GLU A 778 35.62 -37.66 -11.69
CA GLU A 778 35.97 -36.66 -10.66
C GLU A 778 35.25 -35.33 -10.89
N SER A 779 35.11 -34.91 -12.16
CA SER A 779 34.37 -33.69 -12.52
C SER A 779 32.88 -33.77 -12.19
N LEU A 780 32.33 -34.99 -12.13
CA LEU A 780 30.95 -35.27 -11.69
C LEU A 780 30.81 -35.36 -10.16
N GLY A 781 31.87 -35.07 -9.41
CA GLY A 781 31.86 -35.03 -7.94
C GLY A 781 31.96 -36.40 -7.26
N VAL A 782 32.33 -37.45 -8.01
CA VAL A 782 32.51 -38.81 -7.44
C VAL A 782 34.00 -39.04 -7.16
N PRO A 783 34.38 -39.35 -5.90
CA PRO A 783 35.76 -39.68 -5.59
C PRO A 783 36.15 -41.01 -6.26
N VAL A 784 37.27 -40.99 -6.99
CA VAL A 784 37.89 -42.18 -7.59
C VAL A 784 38.49 -43.03 -6.47
N ASP A 785 38.00 -44.28 -6.35
CA ASP A 785 38.42 -45.21 -5.30
C ASP A 785 39.84 -45.76 -5.52
N ALA A 786 40.35 -46.47 -4.51
CA ALA A 786 41.71 -47.00 -4.48
C ALA A 786 42.02 -47.94 -5.67
N VAL A 787 41.02 -48.68 -6.16
CA VAL A 787 41.17 -49.59 -7.31
C VAL A 787 41.33 -48.80 -8.59
N LEU A 788 40.49 -47.79 -8.80
CA LEU A 788 40.53 -46.99 -10.01
C LEU A 788 41.74 -46.03 -10.00
N ASN A 789 42.18 -45.55 -8.83
CA ASN A 789 43.46 -44.84 -8.67
C ASN A 789 44.67 -45.73 -9.02
N ASN A 790 44.64 -47.03 -8.69
CA ASN A 790 45.68 -47.98 -9.11
C ASN A 790 45.71 -48.15 -10.64
N TYR A 791 44.54 -48.23 -11.29
CA TYR A 791 44.46 -48.23 -12.76
C TYR A 791 44.97 -46.92 -13.36
N ARG A 792 44.61 -45.75 -12.78
CA ARG A 792 45.09 -44.44 -13.23
C ARG A 792 46.60 -44.33 -13.13
N ALA A 793 47.17 -44.75 -12.00
CA ALA A 793 48.61 -44.78 -11.78
C ALA A 793 49.32 -45.69 -12.79
N SER A 794 48.74 -46.85 -13.07
CA SER A 794 49.22 -47.77 -14.09
C SER A 794 49.15 -47.16 -15.50
N CYS A 795 48.08 -46.42 -15.84
CA CYS A 795 47.98 -45.69 -17.10
C CYS A 795 49.10 -44.66 -17.26
N TYR A 796 49.35 -43.83 -16.25
CA TYR A 796 50.45 -42.85 -16.27
C TYR A 796 51.81 -43.53 -16.41
N TYR A 797 52.02 -44.65 -15.71
CA TYR A 797 53.25 -45.42 -15.79
C TYR A 797 53.51 -45.93 -17.21
N MET A 798 52.48 -46.50 -17.85
CA MET A 798 52.57 -47.02 -19.22
C MET A 798 52.74 -45.92 -20.28
N LEU A 799 52.34 -44.67 -19.97
CA LEU A 799 52.59 -43.49 -20.81
C LEU A 799 53.96 -42.85 -20.56
N GLY A 800 54.75 -43.36 -19.61
CA GLY A 800 56.08 -42.83 -19.26
C GLY A 800 56.05 -41.65 -18.28
N ASP A 801 54.87 -41.23 -17.81
CA ASP A 801 54.71 -40.18 -16.80
C ASP A 801 54.86 -40.78 -15.39
N LYS A 802 56.11 -41.08 -15.05
CA LYS A 802 56.44 -41.74 -13.79
C LYS A 802 56.14 -40.89 -12.56
N ALA A 803 56.18 -39.56 -12.70
CA ALA A 803 55.88 -38.63 -11.62
C ALA A 803 54.41 -38.76 -11.19
N ASN A 804 53.46 -38.65 -12.13
CA ASN A 804 52.05 -38.82 -11.83
C ASN A 804 51.70 -40.27 -11.45
N ALA A 805 52.35 -41.25 -12.07
CA ALA A 805 52.18 -42.65 -11.69
C ALA A 805 52.48 -42.89 -10.21
N LYS A 806 53.62 -42.38 -9.71
CA LYS A 806 54.01 -42.51 -8.31
C LYS A 806 52.99 -41.86 -7.37
N VAL A 807 52.53 -40.65 -7.70
CA VAL A 807 51.53 -39.92 -6.91
C VAL A 807 50.24 -40.73 -6.76
N PHE A 808 49.70 -41.25 -7.88
CA PHE A 808 48.44 -41.99 -7.83
C PHE A 808 48.58 -43.39 -7.24
N PHE A 809 49.73 -44.06 -7.38
CA PHE A 809 49.98 -45.32 -6.67
C PHE A 809 50.10 -45.09 -5.16
N GLN A 810 50.77 -44.01 -4.70
CA GLN A 810 50.83 -43.64 -3.28
C GLN A 810 49.44 -43.36 -2.73
N LYS A 811 48.62 -42.64 -3.49
CA LYS A 811 47.23 -42.37 -3.15
C LYS A 811 46.44 -43.68 -2.99
N ALA A 812 46.45 -44.54 -4.02
CA ALA A 812 45.76 -45.83 -3.98
C ALA A 812 46.24 -46.76 -2.84
N ALA A 813 47.55 -46.79 -2.57
CA ALA A 813 48.13 -47.58 -1.49
C ALA A 813 47.71 -47.06 -0.11
N SER A 814 47.68 -45.74 0.08
CA SER A 814 47.20 -45.10 1.32
C SER A 814 45.72 -45.38 1.59
N GLU A 815 44.94 -45.63 0.54
CA GLU A 815 43.54 -46.02 0.57
C GLU A 815 43.35 -47.55 0.69
N GLY A 816 44.43 -48.33 0.87
CA GLY A 816 44.41 -49.77 1.14
C GLY A 816 44.52 -50.69 -0.07
N ASN A 817 44.87 -50.18 -1.27
CA ASN A 817 45.05 -51.03 -2.45
C ASN A 817 46.39 -51.80 -2.42
N ALA A 818 46.32 -53.12 -2.24
CA ALA A 818 47.50 -53.98 -2.14
C ALA A 818 48.34 -54.04 -3.44
N ASP A 819 47.69 -53.96 -4.60
CA ASP A 819 48.39 -53.96 -5.90
C ASP A 819 49.16 -52.66 -6.11
N ALA A 820 48.61 -51.52 -5.70
CA ALA A 820 49.31 -50.23 -5.72
C ALA A 820 50.53 -50.23 -4.80
N GLN A 821 50.38 -50.77 -3.58
CA GLN A 821 51.50 -50.91 -2.63
C GLN A 821 52.60 -51.81 -3.19
N ARG A 822 52.22 -52.91 -3.85
CA ARG A 822 53.18 -53.78 -4.54
C ARG A 822 53.87 -53.05 -5.69
N ASN A 823 53.11 -52.35 -6.53
CA ASN A 823 53.63 -51.59 -7.66
C ASN A 823 54.62 -50.49 -7.24
N LEU A 824 54.39 -49.80 -6.11
CA LEU A 824 55.35 -48.83 -5.54
C LEU A 824 56.70 -49.45 -5.16
N ASN A 825 56.68 -50.71 -4.71
CA ASN A 825 57.86 -51.42 -4.26
C ASN A 825 58.62 -52.08 -5.42
N THR A 826 57.94 -52.36 -6.54
CA THR A 826 58.52 -53.14 -7.65
C THR A 826 58.83 -52.32 -8.91
N LEU A 827 58.16 -51.20 -9.13
CA LEU A 827 58.34 -50.37 -10.33
C LEU A 827 59.34 -49.24 -10.08
N SER A 828 60.11 -48.88 -11.12
CA SER A 828 61.02 -47.72 -11.09
C SER A 828 60.27 -46.46 -11.54
N PHE A 829 60.14 -45.50 -10.63
CA PHE A 829 59.50 -44.20 -10.83
C PHE A 829 60.50 -43.07 -10.98
#